data_AF-A0A4U2EG63-F1
#
_entry.id   AF-A0A4U2EG63-F1
#
_cell.length_a   1.000
_cell.length_b   1.000
_cell.length_c   1.000
_cell.angle_alpha   90.00
_cell.angle_beta   90.00
_cell.angle_gamma   90.00
#
_symmetry.space_group_name_H-M   'P 1'
#
loop_
_entity.id
_entity.type
_entity.pdbx_description
1 polymer ?
#
loop_
_entity_poly.entity_id
_entity_poly.type
_entity_poly.pdbx_seq_one_letter_code
_entity_poly.pdbx_strand_id
1 'polypeptide(L)'
;MTECPDEGIDPPPVDPTDPELSITAPSNGQTVKTGEATLITVQAQGKANSKIEFWVNDDQLATQPIGEQSNYSHAWTPSVEGDAKINVFLFDEDNNPLLEQSVTVKVEGDEGVDPVEPELSITSPTNGQTVKTNETTLITVQAQGEPNSKIEFWVNSEKMGTQPLSEEATYSQAWTPTVDGDTAINVYLLDEQNNRLLDQSITVLVDSEEDYVAPEVKFITPKTGSTFKKEDIVAISVSATDADDDLTKVVINANNQEICSFDATVEDQFLCNWEASQTGNVKLESIATDAQNLSSKAMVQITVTDIDQPPVPPPGELCKDFNVYPDWTRGDHATKGDIMVNNNIAYSAKYWTQTTPGSDDSWAHHLNCDGTPPGTAPLLSLPNPLDPLRLEVDGWPNKFVVASPSTKAPATSIVDTIDIEELSDYAKLTDAFISMIVAAEQANTSSIIISSNVLSSIEADQGASLGTIEVREALTQALDSTGNTIDIQKINALSNDVKGWTQAQNLVLSTLAPKATFGWSLEVGDFAYDTHSGRQSVWDAASNKTADLLDKLELYQVEASTKADFVVFTKSDSTEALSSDQWHNALEYVKQVTDYVQAPALLAPMPTDQASTYFMGNTIGESNIRKASFSNVFAILFDSDSADLNAKIQRYESAKVPLYYDGEDVHEGPLTIIDSLNRELANAEYVMDNEAFLFETPQSQWIPSTVYKWADFLDGLNAMHNIGVAGNKFWLLDENEDDATNSKYAKVAIAAFLAQSMQETIRYNACDENNWSETRWGAPTDYPMGASCGQLDQKYADYGVNPISGLDHAYSCPRDDRMEVSALTHAQWYGAPAPVFAAPDSVLEERGLLVNGHVGRWSINGHCNDVPETVDGSKQVWERDECKVYEGQKAGKFIWDGSSQESVQGCGWWGRGVIQTTGRQNFGTLNHYMGRSHVDPDTIGKTIDGVVVEAPPENPLYSGLDFCSNPGLICSSEENREIKWIAGLFYWVTSVQAFPDDSGRYPWNYHEELKKYVDGGLQGNQFIDDVSGIVNRGCPDLTCDTGEVHNVEERRANFKLVLEKLGLNPQ
;
A
#
# COMPACT_ATOMS: atom_id res chain seq x y z
N MET A 1 72.19 -34.96 7.92
CA MET A 1 73.17 -35.22 8.99
C MET A 1 74.54 -35.11 8.35
N THR A 2 75.38 -34.21 8.89
CA THR A 2 76.85 -34.37 9.04
C THR A 2 77.64 -34.84 7.82
N GLU A 3 78.40 -33.96 7.19
CA GLU A 3 79.81 -33.61 7.50
C GLU A 3 80.80 -34.42 6.63
N CYS A 4 81.69 -33.66 5.97
CA CYS A 4 83.13 -33.88 5.68
C CYS A 4 83.67 -35.29 5.40
N PRO A 5 84.66 -35.45 4.49
CA PRO A 5 86.00 -34.88 4.72
C PRO A 5 86.83 -34.54 3.46
N ASP A 6 88.12 -34.41 3.71
CA ASP A 6 89.15 -33.53 3.18
C ASP A 6 90.13 -34.23 2.21
N GLU A 7 90.94 -33.38 1.57
CA GLU A 7 92.27 -33.54 0.95
C GLU A 7 92.55 -34.37 -0.33
N GLY A 8 93.06 -33.63 -1.34
CA GLY A 8 94.29 -33.94 -2.11
C GLY A 8 94.15 -34.92 -3.27
N ILE A 9 94.77 -34.76 -4.44
CA ILE A 9 96.09 -34.20 -4.78
C ILE A 9 96.07 -33.75 -6.25
N ASP A 10 96.76 -32.65 -6.55
CA ASP A 10 96.99 -32.09 -7.89
C ASP A 10 98.28 -32.64 -8.55
N PRO A 11 98.33 -32.88 -9.88
CA PRO A 11 99.55 -33.09 -10.66
C PRO A 11 99.99 -31.83 -11.46
N PRO A 12 101.23 -31.80 -11.99
CA PRO A 12 102.08 -30.61 -12.11
C PRO A 12 101.88 -29.79 -13.42
N PRO A 13 102.45 -28.57 -13.50
CA PRO A 13 101.96 -27.48 -14.34
C PRO A 13 102.50 -27.50 -15.77
N VAL A 14 101.66 -27.08 -16.72
CA VAL A 14 101.99 -26.82 -18.12
C VAL A 14 102.64 -25.43 -18.22
N ASP A 15 103.84 -25.33 -18.79
CA ASP A 15 104.43 -24.07 -19.28
C ASP A 15 104.14 -23.95 -20.78
N PRO A 16 103.87 -22.76 -21.34
CA PRO A 16 102.63 -22.47 -22.04
C PRO A 16 102.98 -22.11 -23.50
N THR A 17 102.16 -21.33 -24.20
CA THR A 17 102.62 -20.34 -25.19
C THR A 17 102.80 -20.75 -26.66
N ASP A 18 101.67 -21.06 -27.31
CA ASP A 18 101.40 -20.31 -28.55
C ASP A 18 100.59 -19.05 -28.16
N PRO A 19 100.96 -17.87 -28.69
CA PRO A 19 100.22 -16.66 -28.41
C PRO A 19 98.80 -16.76 -29.00
N GLU A 20 97.80 -16.25 -28.29
CA GLU A 20 96.42 -16.14 -28.76
C GLU A 20 95.92 -14.71 -28.59
N LEU A 21 95.07 -14.26 -29.52
CA LEU A 21 94.50 -12.92 -29.51
C LEU A 21 93.09 -12.93 -30.15
N SER A 22 92.08 -12.53 -29.37
CA SER A 22 90.67 -12.44 -29.79
C SER A 22 89.96 -11.22 -29.20
N ILE A 23 89.54 -10.25 -30.03
CA ILE A 23 88.67 -9.14 -29.63
C ILE A 23 87.26 -9.70 -29.39
N THR A 24 86.78 -9.57 -28.15
CA THR A 24 85.47 -10.07 -27.72
C THR A 24 84.40 -8.98 -27.74
N ALA A 25 84.78 -7.70 -27.59
CA ALA A 25 83.92 -6.54 -27.82
C ALA A 25 84.76 -5.30 -28.16
N PRO A 26 84.23 -4.33 -28.92
CA PRO A 26 82.96 -4.39 -29.64
C PRO A 26 82.98 -5.38 -30.81
N SER A 27 81.80 -5.82 -31.25
CA SER A 27 81.67 -6.71 -32.41
C SER A 27 81.88 -5.94 -33.73
N ASN A 28 82.39 -6.61 -34.76
CA ASN A 28 82.58 -5.98 -36.07
C ASN A 28 81.25 -5.52 -36.67
N GLY A 29 81.13 -4.23 -36.96
CA GLY A 29 79.94 -3.53 -37.43
C GLY A 29 79.05 -2.95 -36.33
N GLN A 30 79.43 -3.10 -35.05
CA GLN A 30 78.67 -2.53 -33.94
C GLN A 30 78.67 -0.99 -34.02
N THR A 31 77.52 -0.36 -33.77
CA THR A 31 77.39 1.09 -33.71
C THR A 31 77.73 1.61 -32.31
N VAL A 32 78.51 2.68 -32.25
CA VAL A 32 78.90 3.37 -31.01
C VAL A 32 78.78 4.88 -31.19
N LYS A 33 78.59 5.63 -30.10
CA LYS A 33 78.31 7.08 -30.18
C LYS A 33 79.56 7.93 -29.91
N THR A 34 79.63 9.10 -30.56
CA THR A 34 80.64 10.12 -30.23
C THR A 34 80.43 10.65 -28.80
N GLY A 35 81.52 10.84 -28.05
CA GLY A 35 81.50 11.36 -26.68
C GLY A 35 81.19 10.32 -25.58
N GLU A 36 80.73 9.11 -25.93
CA GLU A 36 80.49 8.03 -24.97
C GLU A 36 81.62 7.00 -24.94
N ALA A 37 82.03 6.59 -23.73
CA ALA A 37 83.12 5.64 -23.56
C ALA A 37 82.70 4.22 -23.96
N THR A 38 83.28 3.71 -25.05
CA THR A 38 83.14 2.34 -25.52
C THR A 38 84.26 1.46 -24.97
N LEU A 39 83.93 0.36 -24.30
CA LEU A 39 84.92 -0.57 -23.78
C LEU A 39 85.36 -1.59 -24.83
N ILE A 40 86.65 -1.61 -25.17
CA ILE A 40 87.26 -2.62 -26.01
C ILE A 40 87.75 -3.73 -25.09
N THR A 41 87.25 -4.96 -25.27
CA THR A 41 87.63 -6.13 -24.48
C THR A 41 88.24 -7.19 -25.38
N VAL A 42 89.32 -7.80 -24.91
CA VAL A 42 90.16 -8.71 -25.68
C VAL A 42 90.59 -9.87 -24.82
N GLN A 43 90.44 -11.08 -25.34
CA GLN A 43 91.12 -12.26 -24.82
C GLN A 43 92.49 -12.38 -25.45
N ALA A 44 93.53 -12.42 -24.63
CA ALA A 44 94.89 -12.59 -25.10
C ALA A 44 95.69 -13.47 -24.15
N GLN A 45 96.51 -14.33 -24.73
CA GLN A 45 97.48 -15.14 -24.00
C GLN A 45 98.83 -15.02 -24.70
N GLY A 46 99.89 -14.72 -23.95
CA GLY A 46 101.23 -14.49 -24.46
C GLY A 46 102.30 -15.06 -23.54
N LYS A 47 103.57 -14.99 -23.96
CA LYS A 47 104.72 -15.39 -23.14
C LYS A 47 104.98 -14.35 -22.04
N ALA A 48 105.68 -14.74 -20.98
CA ALA A 48 106.14 -13.80 -19.97
C ALA A 48 106.86 -12.61 -20.63
N ASN A 49 106.57 -11.39 -20.17
CA ASN A 49 107.02 -10.10 -20.74
C ASN A 49 106.45 -9.72 -22.13
N SER A 50 105.48 -10.45 -22.68
CA SER A 50 104.71 -10.00 -23.85
C SER A 50 103.83 -8.80 -23.49
N LYS A 51 103.38 -8.05 -24.49
CA LYS A 51 102.48 -6.90 -24.29
C LYS A 51 101.41 -6.83 -25.36
N ILE A 52 100.24 -6.31 -24.99
CA ILE A 52 99.13 -6.04 -25.89
C ILE A 52 98.99 -4.54 -26.11
N GLU A 53 98.74 -4.14 -27.35
CA GLU A 53 98.52 -2.75 -27.73
C GLU A 53 97.17 -2.58 -28.41
N PHE A 54 96.40 -1.59 -27.94
CA PHE A 54 95.09 -1.23 -28.46
C PHE A 54 95.20 0.04 -29.30
N TRP A 55 94.66 -0.01 -30.51
CA TRP A 55 94.75 1.06 -31.49
C TRP A 55 93.39 1.30 -32.14
N VAL A 56 93.12 2.55 -32.51
CA VAL A 56 91.94 2.91 -33.30
C VAL A 56 92.34 3.89 -34.40
N ASN A 57 92.00 3.58 -35.66
CA ASN A 57 92.29 4.42 -36.83
C ASN A 57 93.73 4.96 -36.89
N ASP A 58 94.68 4.09 -36.56
CA ASP A 58 96.13 4.34 -36.51
C ASP A 58 96.65 5.12 -35.29
N ASP A 59 95.80 5.49 -34.32
CA ASP A 59 96.21 6.07 -33.04
C ASP A 59 96.29 5.03 -31.91
N GLN A 60 97.40 5.00 -31.19
CA GLN A 60 97.60 4.09 -30.06
C GLN A 60 96.88 4.60 -28.83
N LEU A 61 95.95 3.81 -28.31
CA LEU A 61 95.20 4.15 -27.11
C LEU A 61 95.95 3.72 -25.86
N ALA A 62 96.42 2.47 -25.83
CA ALA A 62 97.08 1.92 -24.66
C ALA A 62 97.98 0.73 -25.00
N THR A 63 98.98 0.51 -24.14
CA THR A 63 99.78 -0.72 -24.06
C THR A 63 99.63 -1.32 -22.68
N GLN A 64 99.40 -2.62 -22.61
CA GLN A 64 99.29 -3.36 -21.35
C GLN A 64 100.23 -4.57 -21.38
N PRO A 65 100.98 -4.86 -20.30
CA PRO A 65 101.78 -6.07 -20.22
C PRO A 65 100.86 -7.30 -20.10
N ILE A 66 101.22 -8.37 -20.79
CA ILE A 66 100.56 -9.67 -20.61
C ILE A 66 101.07 -10.29 -19.30
N GLY A 67 100.14 -10.50 -18.37
CA GLY A 67 100.37 -11.16 -17.09
C GLY A 67 99.57 -12.46 -16.97
N GLU A 68 99.28 -12.91 -15.74
CA GLU A 68 98.52 -14.15 -15.49
C GLU A 68 97.04 -14.08 -15.92
N GLN A 69 96.51 -12.89 -16.20
CA GLN A 69 95.13 -12.70 -16.67
C GLN A 69 95.01 -12.94 -18.18
N SER A 70 93.88 -13.48 -18.62
CA SER A 70 93.60 -13.78 -20.04
C SER A 70 92.65 -12.79 -20.72
N ASN A 71 91.99 -11.91 -19.95
CA ASN A 71 91.11 -10.86 -20.46
C ASN A 71 91.74 -9.48 -20.21
N TYR A 72 91.79 -8.65 -21.24
CA TYR A 72 92.30 -7.29 -21.22
C TYR A 72 91.22 -6.36 -21.74
N SER A 73 91.20 -5.13 -21.24
CA SER A 73 90.26 -4.14 -21.75
C SER A 73 90.80 -2.73 -21.68
N HIS A 74 90.29 -1.89 -22.56
CA HIS A 74 90.57 -0.46 -22.56
C HIS A 74 89.35 0.32 -23.04
N ALA A 75 89.03 1.40 -22.34
CA ALA A 75 87.93 2.28 -22.73
C ALA A 75 88.42 3.29 -23.77
N TRP A 76 87.69 3.38 -24.87
CA TRP A 76 87.91 4.34 -25.94
C TRP A 76 86.66 5.22 -26.07
N THR A 77 86.83 6.53 -26.06
CA THR A 77 85.73 7.48 -26.31
C THR A 77 85.89 8.05 -27.71
N PRO A 78 85.04 7.68 -28.68
CA PRO A 78 85.13 8.21 -30.04
C PRO A 78 84.86 9.71 -30.04
N SER A 79 85.72 10.48 -30.70
CA SER A 79 85.62 11.95 -30.73
C SER A 79 85.20 12.48 -32.10
N VAL A 80 85.10 11.62 -33.11
CA VAL A 80 84.76 11.97 -34.50
C VAL A 80 83.86 10.90 -35.10
N GLU A 81 82.82 11.32 -35.83
CA GLU A 81 81.88 10.45 -36.53
C GLU A 81 82.49 9.76 -37.75
N GLY A 82 82.03 8.54 -38.06
CA GLY A 82 82.48 7.72 -39.17
C GLY A 82 82.88 6.31 -38.74
N ASP A 83 83.16 5.44 -39.71
CA ASP A 83 83.65 4.09 -39.40
C ASP A 83 85.04 4.17 -38.75
N ALA A 84 85.19 3.52 -37.60
CA ALA A 84 86.44 3.44 -36.86
C ALA A 84 86.93 1.99 -36.75
N LYS A 85 88.14 1.75 -37.23
CA LYS A 85 88.80 0.45 -37.19
C LYS A 85 89.64 0.33 -35.93
N ILE A 86 89.25 -0.60 -35.08
CA ILE A 86 89.95 -0.98 -33.87
C ILE A 86 90.88 -2.14 -34.21
N ASN A 87 92.18 -1.93 -34.00
CA ASN A 87 93.20 -2.97 -34.15
C ASN A 87 93.81 -3.26 -32.78
N VAL A 88 94.05 -4.54 -32.52
CA VAL A 88 94.74 -4.97 -31.31
C VAL A 88 95.88 -5.88 -31.72
N PHE A 89 97.05 -5.61 -31.16
CA PHE A 89 98.30 -6.30 -31.46
C PHE A 89 98.87 -6.94 -30.20
N LEU A 90 99.40 -8.14 -30.33
CA LEU A 90 100.16 -8.84 -29.30
C LEU A 90 101.62 -8.92 -29.73
N PHE A 91 102.54 -8.46 -28.90
CA PHE A 91 103.98 -8.43 -29.15
C PHE A 91 104.75 -9.29 -28.14
N ASP A 92 105.88 -9.85 -28.56
CA ASP A 92 106.84 -10.50 -27.66
C ASP A 92 107.70 -9.50 -26.88
N GLU A 93 108.58 -10.02 -26.02
CA GLU A 93 109.46 -9.22 -25.15
C GLU A 93 110.45 -8.33 -25.92
N ASP A 94 110.75 -8.69 -27.17
CA ASP A 94 111.63 -7.92 -28.06
C ASP A 94 110.86 -6.90 -28.93
N ASN A 95 109.56 -6.74 -28.69
CA ASN A 95 108.61 -5.93 -29.47
C ASN A 95 108.39 -6.39 -30.92
N ASN A 96 108.55 -7.68 -31.22
CA ASN A 96 108.12 -8.22 -32.51
C ASN A 96 106.62 -8.57 -32.46
N PRO A 97 105.82 -8.21 -33.48
CA PRO A 97 104.39 -8.54 -33.48
C PRO A 97 104.21 -10.04 -33.64
N LEU A 98 103.50 -10.65 -32.69
CA LEU A 98 103.13 -12.05 -32.69
C LEU A 98 101.79 -12.28 -33.39
N LEU A 99 100.76 -11.51 -33.03
CA LEU A 99 99.41 -11.62 -33.59
C LEU A 99 98.74 -10.24 -33.68
N GLU A 100 97.82 -10.09 -34.62
CA GLU A 100 96.98 -8.91 -34.80
C GLU A 100 95.54 -9.34 -35.07
N GLN A 101 94.58 -8.62 -34.50
CA GLN A 101 93.19 -8.71 -34.91
C GLN A 101 92.56 -7.33 -35.04
N SER A 102 91.54 -7.23 -35.89
CA SER A 102 90.82 -5.99 -36.10
C SER A 102 89.31 -6.18 -36.21
N VAL A 103 88.58 -5.17 -35.74
CA VAL A 103 87.14 -4.99 -35.95
C VAL A 103 86.89 -3.53 -36.35
N THR A 104 85.91 -3.28 -37.22
CA THR A 104 85.46 -1.94 -37.58
C THR A 104 84.12 -1.69 -36.93
N VAL A 105 83.96 -0.56 -36.25
CA VAL A 105 82.70 -0.11 -35.63
C VAL A 105 82.24 1.16 -36.31
N LYS A 106 80.93 1.39 -36.34
CA LYS A 106 80.36 2.60 -36.93
C LYS A 106 80.16 3.64 -35.84
N VAL A 107 80.89 4.75 -35.89
CA VAL A 107 80.75 5.84 -34.92
C VAL A 107 79.73 6.83 -35.44
N GLU A 108 78.59 6.93 -34.77
CA GLU A 108 77.52 7.86 -35.16
C GLU A 108 77.52 9.10 -34.24
N GLY A 109 77.14 10.23 -34.84
CA GLY A 109 76.86 11.47 -34.12
C GLY A 109 75.68 11.29 -33.19
N ASP A 110 75.67 12.03 -32.08
CA ASP A 110 74.47 12.10 -31.26
C ASP A 110 73.36 12.79 -32.07
N GLU A 111 72.44 11.98 -32.62
CA GLU A 111 71.17 12.52 -33.11
C GLU A 111 70.44 13.13 -31.93
N GLY A 112 70.14 14.42 -32.07
CA GLY A 112 69.72 15.29 -31.00
C GLY A 112 68.48 14.80 -30.25
N VAL A 113 68.34 15.35 -29.05
CA VAL A 113 67.04 15.43 -28.41
C VAL A 113 66.14 16.17 -29.41
N ASP A 114 65.23 15.44 -30.06
CA ASP A 114 64.02 16.04 -30.62
C ASP A 114 63.45 16.94 -29.51
N PRO A 115 63.07 18.20 -29.80
CA PRO A 115 62.50 19.07 -28.78
C PRO A 115 61.40 18.28 -28.08
N VAL A 116 61.47 18.16 -26.76
CA VAL A 116 60.42 17.52 -25.99
C VAL A 116 59.20 18.39 -26.21
N GLU A 117 58.30 17.97 -27.10
CA GLU A 117 57.10 18.73 -27.39
C GLU A 117 56.39 18.89 -26.05
N PRO A 118 56.18 20.14 -25.58
CA PRO A 118 55.62 20.34 -24.27
C PRO A 118 54.25 19.67 -24.21
N GLU A 119 53.95 18.99 -23.12
CA GLU A 119 52.64 18.41 -22.83
C GLU A 119 52.11 19.00 -21.52
N LEU A 120 50.80 19.26 -21.48
CA LEU A 120 50.13 19.73 -20.28
C LEU A 120 48.69 19.21 -20.28
N SER A 121 48.33 18.41 -19.26
CA SER A 121 46.97 17.92 -19.04
C SER A 121 46.55 18.05 -17.56
N ILE A 122 45.44 18.71 -17.26
CA ILE A 122 44.80 18.71 -15.94
C ILE A 122 44.05 17.39 -15.79
N THR A 123 44.43 16.60 -14.78
CA THR A 123 43.85 15.28 -14.49
C THR A 123 42.84 15.32 -13.35
N SER A 124 42.90 16.32 -12.47
CA SER A 124 41.91 16.60 -11.44
C SER A 124 41.98 18.05 -10.97
N PRO A 125 40.87 18.74 -10.67
CA PRO A 125 39.50 18.31 -10.93
C PRO A 125 39.20 18.22 -12.44
N THR A 126 38.07 17.62 -12.84
CA THR A 126 37.62 17.56 -14.24
C THR A 126 36.72 18.76 -14.59
N ASN A 127 36.58 19.08 -15.87
CA ASN A 127 35.73 20.20 -16.30
C ASN A 127 34.25 19.93 -15.99
N GLY A 128 33.62 20.85 -15.26
CA GLY A 128 32.25 20.74 -14.75
C GLY A 128 32.13 20.03 -13.39
N GLN A 129 33.24 19.59 -12.79
CA GLN A 129 33.21 18.96 -11.47
C GLN A 129 32.80 19.96 -10.38
N THR A 130 31.95 19.53 -9.46
CA THR A 130 31.62 20.29 -8.24
C THR A 130 32.69 20.08 -7.17
N VAL A 131 33.14 21.17 -6.52
CA VAL A 131 34.11 21.16 -5.41
C VAL A 131 33.58 22.01 -4.25
N LYS A 132 33.85 21.59 -3.00
CA LYS A 132 33.24 22.19 -1.81
C LYS A 132 33.96 23.45 -1.31
N THR A 133 33.21 24.50 -0.99
CA THR A 133 33.75 25.72 -0.35
C THR A 133 34.40 25.40 1.00
N ASN A 134 35.55 26.04 1.28
CA ASN A 134 36.39 25.81 2.47
C ASN A 134 37.03 24.40 2.59
N GLU A 135 36.78 23.49 1.67
CA GLU A 135 37.51 22.21 1.59
C GLU A 135 38.70 22.30 0.64
N THR A 136 39.80 21.62 0.98
CA THR A 136 41.01 21.67 0.14
C THR A 136 40.87 20.74 -1.06
N THR A 137 40.80 21.32 -2.25
CA THR A 137 40.83 20.62 -3.54
C THR A 137 42.27 20.54 -4.07
N LEU A 138 42.67 19.38 -4.58
CA LEU A 138 44.02 19.17 -5.14
C LEU A 138 43.98 19.26 -6.68
N ILE A 139 44.53 20.33 -7.24
CA ILE A 139 44.71 20.49 -8.68
C ILE A 139 45.89 19.64 -9.10
N THR A 140 45.65 18.57 -9.86
CA THR A 140 46.66 17.63 -10.33
C THR A 140 46.81 17.75 -11.84
N VAL A 141 48.05 17.82 -12.31
CA VAL A 141 48.37 17.94 -13.73
C VAL A 141 49.47 16.97 -14.12
N GLN A 142 49.37 16.41 -15.32
CA GLN A 142 50.50 15.78 -15.99
C GLN A 142 51.15 16.79 -16.92
N ALA A 143 52.47 16.92 -16.84
CA ALA A 143 53.20 17.87 -17.67
C ALA A 143 54.58 17.35 -18.03
N GLN A 144 55.01 17.65 -19.25
CA GLN A 144 56.33 17.34 -19.79
C GLN A 144 56.82 18.53 -20.62
N GLY A 145 58.12 18.77 -20.67
CA GLY A 145 58.68 19.93 -21.37
C GLY A 145 60.18 20.04 -21.17
N GLU A 146 60.75 21.11 -21.75
CA GLU A 146 62.19 21.33 -21.77
C GLU A 146 62.79 21.55 -20.36
N PRO A 147 64.08 21.20 -20.13
CA PRO A 147 64.78 21.49 -18.88
C PRO A 147 64.68 22.97 -18.49
N ASN A 148 64.47 23.25 -17.21
CA ASN A 148 64.23 24.59 -16.63
C ASN A 148 62.86 25.23 -16.94
N SER A 149 61.94 24.48 -17.58
CA SER A 149 60.52 24.89 -17.63
C SER A 149 59.88 24.87 -16.23
N LYS A 150 58.73 25.52 -16.09
CA LYS A 150 57.96 25.55 -14.84
C LYS A 150 56.46 25.58 -15.09
N ILE A 151 55.70 25.08 -14.13
CA ILE A 151 54.24 25.08 -14.15
C ILE A 151 53.73 26.17 -13.22
N GLU A 152 52.77 26.96 -13.69
CA GLU A 152 52.03 27.93 -12.86
C GLU A 152 50.55 27.54 -12.77
N PHE A 153 50.05 27.46 -11.54
CA PHE A 153 48.66 27.15 -11.24
C PHE A 153 47.92 28.44 -10.89
N TRP A 154 46.79 28.67 -11.54
CA TRP A 154 45.95 29.85 -11.37
C TRP A 154 44.51 29.44 -11.16
N VAL A 155 43.83 30.13 -10.26
CA VAL A 155 42.39 29.99 -10.02
C VAL A 155 41.77 31.37 -10.22
N ASN A 156 40.82 31.46 -11.14
CA ASN A 156 40.30 32.69 -11.71
C ASN A 156 41.45 33.61 -12.18
N SER A 157 41.71 34.71 -11.46
CA SER A 157 42.80 35.65 -11.74
C SER A 157 43.93 35.62 -10.70
N GLU A 158 43.88 34.71 -9.73
CA GLU A 158 44.85 34.60 -8.65
C GLU A 158 45.82 33.43 -8.88
N LYS A 159 47.10 33.68 -8.64
CA LYS A 159 48.16 32.68 -8.79
C LYS A 159 48.31 31.87 -7.51
N MET A 160 48.04 30.56 -7.59
CA MET A 160 48.11 29.65 -6.45
C MET A 160 49.54 29.19 -6.15
N GLY A 161 50.34 28.95 -7.19
CA GLY A 161 51.68 28.40 -7.00
C GLY A 161 52.50 28.28 -8.29
N THR A 162 53.77 27.93 -8.12
CA THR A 162 54.69 27.64 -9.22
C THR A 162 55.58 26.48 -8.84
N GLN A 163 55.80 25.54 -9.76
CA GLN A 163 56.63 24.37 -9.54
C GLN A 163 57.63 24.20 -10.70
N PRO A 164 58.93 23.98 -10.43
CA PRO A 164 59.88 23.68 -11.48
C PRO A 164 59.56 22.31 -12.10
N LEU A 165 59.70 22.18 -13.41
CA LEU A 165 59.59 20.89 -14.07
C LEU A 165 60.78 20.00 -13.63
N SER A 166 60.49 18.78 -13.21
CA SER A 166 61.46 17.76 -12.80
C SER A 166 61.26 16.48 -13.61
N GLU A 167 62.02 15.41 -13.34
CA GLU A 167 61.81 14.10 -13.99
C GLU A 167 60.46 13.45 -13.63
N GLU A 168 59.69 14.01 -12.68
CA GLU A 168 58.33 13.56 -12.35
C GLU A 168 57.31 14.06 -13.40
N ALA A 169 56.44 13.18 -13.88
CA ALA A 169 55.43 13.51 -14.91
C ALA A 169 54.11 14.05 -14.33
N THR A 170 53.97 14.19 -13.01
CA THR A 170 52.71 14.60 -12.36
C THR A 170 52.99 15.61 -11.25
N TYR A 171 52.23 16.69 -11.25
CA TYR A 171 52.39 17.84 -10.36
C TYR A 171 51.06 18.14 -9.68
N SER A 172 51.09 18.67 -8.46
CA SER A 172 49.87 18.97 -7.72
C SER A 172 49.95 20.27 -6.93
N GLN A 173 48.86 21.03 -6.92
CA GLN A 173 48.72 22.27 -6.18
C GLN A 173 47.41 22.24 -5.39
N ALA A 174 47.51 22.39 -4.07
CA ALA A 174 46.34 22.54 -3.22
C ALA A 174 45.69 23.92 -3.43
N TRP A 175 44.38 23.94 -3.48
CA TRP A 175 43.54 25.12 -3.55
C TRP A 175 42.32 24.93 -2.65
N THR A 176 42.03 25.93 -1.80
CA THR A 176 40.85 25.95 -0.95
C THR A 176 39.93 27.07 -1.44
N PRO A 177 38.84 26.78 -2.16
CA PRO A 177 37.86 27.80 -2.54
C PRO A 177 37.28 28.50 -1.31
N THR A 178 37.01 29.80 -1.47
CA THR A 178 36.44 30.66 -0.40
C THR A 178 35.19 31.42 -0.86
N VAL A 179 34.78 31.24 -2.12
CA VAL A 179 33.65 31.92 -2.75
C VAL A 179 32.96 30.96 -3.70
N ASP A 180 31.64 30.86 -3.61
CA ASP A 180 30.81 29.97 -4.44
C ASP A 180 30.67 30.48 -5.87
N GLY A 181 30.37 29.55 -6.78
CA GLY A 181 30.10 29.79 -8.20
C GLY A 181 31.15 29.18 -9.15
N ASP A 182 30.91 29.37 -10.44
CA ASP A 182 31.80 28.89 -11.51
C ASP A 182 33.20 29.48 -11.36
N THR A 183 34.18 28.61 -11.18
CA THR A 183 35.58 28.97 -10.98
C THR A 183 36.45 28.37 -12.06
N ALA A 184 37.19 29.22 -12.77
CA ALA A 184 38.10 28.80 -13.83
C ALA A 184 39.47 28.44 -13.26
N ILE A 185 39.93 27.21 -13.43
CA ILE A 185 41.28 26.76 -13.08
C ILE A 185 42.11 26.79 -14.36
N ASN A 186 43.19 27.56 -14.35
CA ASN A 186 44.12 27.69 -15.46
C ASN A 186 45.50 27.19 -15.05
N VAL A 187 46.11 26.34 -15.86
CA VAL A 187 47.48 25.89 -15.65
C VAL A 187 48.32 26.26 -16.86
N TYR A 188 49.51 26.81 -16.61
CA TYR A 188 50.43 27.28 -17.64
C TYR A 188 51.77 26.59 -17.52
N LEU A 189 52.27 26.05 -18.63
CA LEU A 189 53.64 25.57 -18.76
C LEU A 189 54.47 26.68 -19.39
N LEU A 190 55.58 27.08 -18.75
CA LEU A 190 56.38 28.23 -19.14
C LEU A 190 57.85 27.83 -19.31
N ASP A 191 58.55 28.48 -20.24
CA ASP A 191 60.00 28.33 -20.43
C ASP A 191 60.82 29.12 -19.38
N GLU A 192 62.16 29.00 -19.46
CA GLU A 192 63.11 29.70 -18.58
C GLU A 192 63.00 31.24 -18.67
N GLN A 193 62.51 31.78 -19.79
CA GLN A 193 62.31 33.22 -19.99
C GLN A 193 60.90 33.69 -19.57
N ASN A 194 60.08 32.81 -19.00
CA ASN A 194 58.66 33.01 -18.65
C ASN A 194 57.72 33.21 -19.85
N ASN A 195 58.09 32.74 -21.04
CA ASN A 195 57.14 32.67 -22.14
C ASN A 195 56.24 31.45 -21.94
N ARG A 196 54.96 31.61 -22.26
CA ARG A 196 53.97 30.54 -22.15
C ARG A 196 54.14 29.55 -23.32
N LEU A 197 54.43 28.30 -22.99
CA LEU A 197 54.59 27.19 -23.93
C LEU A 197 53.23 26.53 -24.22
N LEU A 198 52.48 26.17 -23.16
CA LEU A 198 51.13 25.62 -23.23
C LEU A 198 50.25 26.17 -22.11
N ASP A 199 48.93 26.11 -22.32
CA ASP A 199 47.92 26.37 -21.29
C ASP A 199 46.74 25.41 -21.39
N GLN A 200 46.15 25.13 -20.23
CA GLN A 200 44.89 24.43 -20.13
C GLN A 200 43.98 25.12 -19.14
N SER A 201 42.68 25.09 -19.43
CA SER A 201 41.64 25.66 -18.61
C SER A 201 40.52 24.64 -18.41
N ILE A 202 40.00 24.57 -17.18
CA ILE A 202 38.76 23.90 -16.83
C ILE A 202 37.92 24.84 -15.98
N THR A 203 36.61 24.68 -16.01
CA THR A 203 35.69 25.34 -15.07
C THR A 203 35.17 24.30 -14.09
N VAL A 204 35.20 24.61 -12.80
CA VAL A 204 34.57 23.80 -11.74
C VAL A 204 33.47 24.61 -11.09
N LEU A 205 32.43 23.95 -10.60
CA LEU A 205 31.40 24.59 -9.79
C LEU A 205 31.87 24.55 -8.33
N VAL A 206 32.13 25.70 -7.73
CA VAL A 206 32.37 25.77 -6.28
C VAL A 206 31.01 25.91 -5.62
N ASP A 207 30.60 24.90 -4.86
CA ASP A 207 29.32 24.92 -4.15
C ASP A 207 29.56 24.70 -2.66
N SER A 208 28.75 25.34 -1.83
CA SER A 208 28.86 25.24 -0.39
C SER A 208 28.19 23.99 0.17
N GLU A 209 27.41 23.22 -0.62
CA GLU A 209 26.53 22.10 -0.18
C GLU A 209 26.81 21.68 1.27
N GLU A 210 26.18 22.42 2.18
CA GLU A 210 26.03 21.96 3.54
C GLU A 210 25.05 20.79 3.43
N ASP A 211 25.43 19.64 3.97
CA ASP A 211 24.55 18.49 4.06
C ASP A 211 23.46 18.85 5.09
N TYR A 212 22.48 19.66 4.69
CA TYR A 212 21.32 20.01 5.52
C TYR A 212 20.49 18.75 5.75
N VAL A 213 20.24 18.42 7.01
CA VAL A 213 19.54 17.20 7.38
C VAL A 213 18.14 17.58 7.83
N ALA A 214 17.10 17.06 7.17
CA ALA A 214 15.74 17.33 7.60
C ALA A 214 15.52 16.90 9.07
N PRO A 215 14.71 17.65 9.85
CA PRO A 215 14.50 17.36 11.26
C PRO A 215 13.82 15.99 11.47
N GLU A 216 13.90 15.42 12.66
CA GLU A 216 13.09 14.28 13.11
C GLU A 216 11.92 14.75 13.97
N VAL A 217 10.73 14.16 13.80
CA VAL A 217 9.55 14.45 14.65
C VAL A 217 8.82 13.16 15.02
N LYS A 218 8.32 13.07 16.26
CA LYS A 218 7.59 11.91 16.81
C LYS A 218 6.53 12.34 17.83
N PHE A 219 5.36 11.70 17.82
CA PHE A 219 4.37 11.87 18.89
C PHE A 219 4.80 11.13 20.16
N ILE A 220 4.73 11.82 21.30
CA ILE A 220 4.85 11.22 22.64
C ILE A 220 3.46 10.83 23.16
N THR A 221 2.47 11.72 22.97
CA THR A 221 1.05 11.47 23.24
C THR A 221 0.20 12.33 22.29
N PRO A 222 -0.97 11.85 21.83
CA PRO A 222 -1.52 10.50 22.03
C PRO A 222 -0.78 9.42 21.22
N LYS A 223 -1.05 8.14 21.52
CA LYS A 223 -0.55 7.01 20.71
C LYS A 223 -1.60 6.61 19.67
N THR A 224 -1.18 5.97 18.57
CA THR A 224 -2.12 5.40 17.60
C THR A 224 -3.11 4.45 18.28
N GLY A 225 -4.40 4.58 17.94
CA GLY A 225 -5.51 3.84 18.54
C GLY A 225 -6.02 4.40 19.87
N SER A 226 -5.53 5.57 20.32
CA SER A 226 -6.09 6.21 21.51
C SER A 226 -7.52 6.70 21.25
N THR A 227 -8.42 6.48 22.20
CA THR A 227 -9.82 6.92 22.10
C THR A 227 -10.08 8.11 23.04
N PHE A 228 -10.76 9.13 22.54
CA PHE A 228 -11.20 10.33 23.28
C PHE A 228 -12.69 10.56 23.03
N LYS A 229 -13.36 11.32 23.88
CA LYS A 229 -14.76 11.71 23.68
C LYS A 229 -14.84 13.08 23.00
N LYS A 230 -15.96 13.35 22.34
CA LYS A 230 -16.28 14.69 21.86
C LYS A 230 -16.24 15.67 23.04
N GLU A 231 -15.70 16.86 22.83
CA GLU A 231 -15.42 17.88 23.85
C GLU A 231 -14.28 17.54 24.83
N ASP A 232 -13.66 16.36 24.75
CA ASP A 232 -12.45 16.08 25.53
C ASP A 232 -11.31 17.01 25.10
N ILE A 233 -10.51 17.43 26.08
CA ILE A 233 -9.24 18.09 25.84
C ILE A 233 -8.16 17.04 25.68
N VAL A 234 -7.75 16.79 24.45
CA VAL A 234 -6.64 15.92 24.07
C VAL A 234 -5.32 16.62 24.35
N ALA A 235 -4.53 16.07 25.27
CA ALA A 235 -3.18 16.54 25.56
C ALA A 235 -2.19 15.97 24.53
N ILE A 236 -1.66 16.84 23.69
CA ILE A 236 -0.72 16.51 22.62
C ILE A 236 0.69 16.93 23.04
N SER A 237 1.62 16.01 22.86
CA SER A 237 3.04 16.24 23.09
C SER A 237 3.86 15.61 21.97
N VAL A 238 4.72 16.41 21.37
CA VAL A 238 5.60 16.03 20.26
C VAL A 238 7.05 16.22 20.66
N SER A 239 7.90 15.28 20.24
CA SER A 239 9.36 15.43 20.22
C SER A 239 9.79 15.79 18.82
N ALA A 240 10.44 16.94 18.64
CA ALA A 240 11.11 17.29 17.39
C ALA A 240 12.56 17.66 17.68
N THR A 241 13.48 17.18 16.85
CA THR A 241 14.92 17.42 16.97
C THR A 241 15.52 17.53 15.59
N ASP A 242 16.56 18.33 15.44
CA ASP A 242 17.27 18.48 14.19
C ASP A 242 18.76 18.11 14.36
N ALA A 243 19.39 17.56 13.33
CA ALA A 243 20.75 17.03 13.44
C ALA A 243 21.82 18.13 13.38
N ASP A 244 21.54 19.22 12.66
CA ASP A 244 22.34 20.44 12.50
C ASP A 244 21.93 21.55 13.48
N ASP A 245 20.93 21.30 14.33
CA ASP A 245 20.48 22.14 15.45
C ASP A 245 19.87 23.48 14.98
N ASP A 246 19.18 23.48 13.84
CA ASP A 246 18.56 24.67 13.26
C ASP A 246 17.04 24.54 13.00
N LEU A 247 16.36 23.67 13.76
CA LEU A 247 14.91 23.56 13.81
C LEU A 247 14.23 24.93 14.02
N THR A 248 13.33 25.33 13.12
CA THR A 248 12.66 26.63 13.19
C THR A 248 11.18 26.56 13.58
N LYS A 249 10.46 25.52 13.15
CA LYS A 249 9.00 25.46 13.32
C LYS A 249 8.53 24.05 13.64
N VAL A 250 7.56 23.93 14.54
CA VAL A 250 6.75 22.72 14.69
C VAL A 250 5.27 23.09 14.56
N VAL A 251 4.54 22.41 13.69
CA VAL A 251 3.11 22.60 13.46
C VAL A 251 2.39 21.30 13.76
N ILE A 252 1.25 21.38 14.46
CA ILE A 252 0.40 20.22 14.71
C ILE A 252 -0.96 20.49 14.08
N ASN A 253 -1.44 19.51 13.32
CA ASN A 253 -2.71 19.50 12.62
C ASN A 253 -3.62 18.39 13.17
N ALA A 254 -4.93 18.62 13.16
CA ALA A 254 -5.95 17.58 13.34
C ALA A 254 -6.85 17.57 12.10
N ASN A 255 -6.93 16.43 11.38
CA ASN A 255 -7.64 16.30 10.10
C ASN A 255 -7.32 17.45 9.13
N ASN A 256 -6.02 17.70 8.92
CA ASN A 256 -5.48 18.77 8.06
C ASN A 256 -5.75 20.22 8.52
N GLN A 257 -6.41 20.44 9.66
CA GLN A 257 -6.56 21.76 10.26
C GLN A 257 -5.44 22.04 11.26
N GLU A 258 -4.71 23.15 11.09
CA GLU A 258 -3.71 23.60 12.08
C GLU A 258 -4.39 23.87 13.44
N ILE A 259 -3.92 23.16 14.46
CA ILE A 259 -4.39 23.31 15.85
C ILE A 259 -3.36 24.04 16.70
N CYS A 260 -2.07 23.87 16.40
CA CYS A 260 -0.95 24.43 17.18
C CYS A 260 0.23 24.76 16.26
N SER A 261 0.94 25.84 16.53
CA SER A 261 2.21 26.17 15.87
C SER A 261 3.18 26.73 16.90
N PHE A 262 4.42 26.24 16.86
CA PHE A 262 5.51 26.59 17.75
C PHE A 262 6.68 27.18 16.94
N ASP A 263 7.34 28.19 17.52
CA ASP A 263 8.61 28.73 17.04
C ASP A 263 9.74 28.00 17.77
N ALA A 264 10.32 27.00 17.10
CA ALA A 264 11.33 26.13 17.68
C ALA A 264 12.69 26.82 17.90
N THR A 265 12.87 28.06 17.41
CA THR A 265 14.06 28.87 17.69
C THR A 265 14.09 29.40 19.13
N VAL A 266 12.94 29.38 19.81
CA VAL A 266 12.77 29.91 21.17
C VAL A 266 12.06 28.94 22.13
N GLU A 267 11.52 27.82 21.63
CA GLU A 267 10.81 26.79 22.41
C GLU A 267 11.39 25.39 22.17
N ASP A 268 11.63 24.64 23.25
CA ASP A 268 12.19 23.26 23.23
C ASP A 268 11.18 22.18 23.67
N GLN A 269 9.92 22.58 23.93
CA GLN A 269 8.82 21.69 24.32
C GLN A 269 7.57 21.98 23.49
N PHE A 270 7.14 21.01 22.70
CA PHE A 270 5.99 21.14 21.80
C PHE A 270 4.76 20.47 22.43
N LEU A 271 4.05 21.25 23.26
CA LEU A 271 2.89 20.81 24.01
C LEU A 271 1.67 21.64 23.66
N CYS A 272 0.56 21.00 23.29
CA CYS A 272 -0.70 21.72 23.18
C CYS A 272 -1.91 20.86 23.53
N ASN A 273 -3.01 21.55 23.82
CA ASN A 273 -4.29 20.97 24.14
C ASN A 273 -5.24 21.22 22.98
N TRP A 274 -5.87 20.16 22.48
CA TRP A 274 -6.85 20.24 21.40
C TRP A 274 -8.20 19.75 21.91
N GLU A 275 -9.26 20.51 21.66
CA GLU A 275 -10.63 20.12 22.02
C GLU A 275 -11.25 19.31 20.87
N ALA A 276 -11.62 18.07 21.14
CA ALA A 276 -12.14 17.15 20.12
C ALA A 276 -13.58 17.49 19.73
N SER A 277 -13.79 18.33 18.71
CA SER A 277 -15.13 18.85 18.37
C SER A 277 -15.99 17.94 17.47
N GLN A 278 -15.41 16.92 16.85
CA GLN A 278 -16.09 16.03 15.88
C GLN A 278 -15.79 14.56 16.19
N THR A 279 -16.81 13.70 16.11
CA THR A 279 -16.69 12.26 16.28
C THR A 279 -16.13 11.59 15.02
N GLY A 280 -15.50 10.43 15.19
CA GLY A 280 -14.87 9.64 14.14
C GLY A 280 -13.35 9.55 14.33
N ASN A 281 -12.68 8.91 13.38
CA ASN A 281 -11.23 8.85 13.36
C ASN A 281 -10.66 10.25 13.07
N VAL A 282 -9.70 10.67 13.90
CA VAL A 282 -8.98 11.93 13.76
C VAL A 282 -7.51 11.63 13.54
N LYS A 283 -6.99 12.12 12.42
CA LYS A 283 -5.57 12.06 12.09
C LYS A 283 -4.88 13.27 12.69
N LEU A 284 -4.04 13.04 13.70
CA LEU A 284 -3.12 14.06 14.20
C LEU A 284 -1.81 13.97 13.42
N GLU A 285 -1.41 15.08 12.83
CA GLU A 285 -0.15 15.20 12.07
C GLU A 285 0.71 16.27 12.73
N SER A 286 2.00 15.97 12.92
CA SER A 286 2.98 16.96 13.35
C SER A 286 4.02 17.15 12.25
N ILE A 287 4.32 18.40 11.92
CA ILE A 287 5.31 18.79 10.91
C ILE A 287 6.42 19.59 11.60
N ALA A 288 7.65 19.12 11.54
CA ALA A 288 8.84 19.87 11.97
C ALA A 288 9.53 20.48 10.75
N THR A 289 10.04 21.70 10.84
CA THR A 289 10.70 22.42 9.73
C THR A 289 11.95 23.13 10.23
N ASP A 290 13.05 23.04 9.49
CA ASP A 290 14.34 23.67 9.79
C ASP A 290 14.50 25.07 9.16
N ALA A 291 15.70 25.63 9.17
CA ALA A 291 15.99 26.98 8.64
C ALA A 291 16.05 27.03 7.11
N GLN A 292 16.24 25.89 6.46
CA GLN A 292 16.33 25.70 5.02
C GLN A 292 14.99 25.30 4.41
N ASN A 293 13.97 25.11 5.24
CA ASN A 293 12.63 24.63 4.93
C ASN A 293 12.57 23.14 4.55
N LEU A 294 13.54 22.33 4.97
CA LEU A 294 13.33 20.88 4.96
C LEU A 294 12.40 20.53 6.13
N SER A 295 11.63 19.46 5.96
CA SER A 295 10.60 19.09 6.93
C SER A 295 10.42 17.60 7.05
N SER A 296 10.03 17.15 8.24
CA SER A 296 9.56 15.79 8.48
C SER A 296 8.20 15.79 9.14
N LYS A 297 7.54 14.63 9.08
CA LYS A 297 6.20 14.43 9.60
C LYS A 297 6.11 13.22 10.52
N ALA A 298 5.24 13.31 11.51
CA ALA A 298 4.77 12.18 12.30
C ALA A 298 3.26 12.20 12.33
N MET A 299 2.64 11.03 12.43
CA MET A 299 1.19 10.88 12.43
C MET A 299 0.76 9.89 13.50
N VAL A 300 -0.37 10.17 14.13
CA VAL A 300 -1.09 9.20 14.97
C VAL A 300 -2.57 9.31 14.65
N GLN A 301 -3.23 8.16 14.51
CA GLN A 301 -4.68 8.09 14.36
C GLN A 301 -5.30 7.86 15.74
N ILE A 302 -6.24 8.72 16.12
CA ILE A 302 -7.04 8.59 17.34
C ILE A 302 -8.50 8.47 16.95
N THR A 303 -9.33 7.93 17.85
CA THR A 303 -10.77 7.84 17.64
C THR A 303 -11.47 8.79 18.60
N VAL A 304 -12.33 9.67 18.07
CA VAL A 304 -13.20 10.51 18.88
C VAL A 304 -14.60 9.91 18.90
N THR A 305 -15.05 9.41 20.04
CA THR A 305 -16.41 8.90 20.24
C THR A 305 -17.33 10.01 20.71
N ASP A 306 -18.65 9.84 20.61
CA ASP A 306 -19.58 10.86 21.09
C ASP A 306 -19.49 11.02 22.63
N ILE A 307 -19.94 12.17 23.14
CA ILE A 307 -20.08 12.37 24.59
C ILE A 307 -21.00 11.28 25.14
N ASP A 308 -20.59 10.61 26.23
CA ASP A 308 -21.36 9.54 26.87
C ASP A 308 -22.85 9.90 26.87
N GLN A 309 -23.63 9.20 26.04
CA GLN A 309 -25.04 9.08 26.33
C GLN A 309 -25.12 8.48 27.75
N PRO A 310 -26.02 8.98 28.62
CA PRO A 310 -26.17 8.41 29.96
C PRO A 310 -26.28 6.89 29.84
N PRO A 311 -25.73 6.11 30.80
CA PRO A 311 -25.61 4.66 30.70
C PRO A 311 -26.92 4.09 30.15
N VAL A 312 -26.82 3.59 28.93
CA VAL A 312 -27.96 3.13 28.15
C VAL A 312 -28.51 1.90 28.90
N PRO A 313 -29.79 1.91 29.30
CA PRO A 313 -30.41 0.74 29.90
C PRO A 313 -30.13 -0.51 29.03
N PRO A 314 -29.73 -1.66 29.62
CA PRO A 314 -29.61 -2.92 28.90
C PRO A 314 -30.79 -3.17 27.96
N PRO A 315 -30.58 -3.78 26.77
CA PRO A 315 -31.64 -4.08 25.83
C PRO A 315 -32.87 -4.70 26.51
N GLY A 316 -34.03 -4.05 26.34
CA GLY A 316 -35.31 -4.49 26.90
C GLY A 316 -35.71 -3.86 28.24
N GLU A 317 -34.79 -3.21 28.97
CA GLU A 317 -35.08 -2.77 30.35
C GLU A 317 -36.22 -1.73 30.42
N LEU A 318 -36.26 -0.77 29.49
CA LEU A 318 -37.30 0.26 29.46
C LEU A 318 -38.68 -0.29 29.09
N CYS A 319 -38.72 -1.50 28.53
CA CYS A 319 -39.92 -2.12 28.00
C CYS A 319 -40.43 -3.31 28.84
N LYS A 320 -39.78 -3.61 29.97
CA LYS A 320 -40.10 -4.81 30.78
C LYS A 320 -41.56 -4.94 31.22
N ASP A 321 -42.29 -3.82 31.30
CA ASP A 321 -43.69 -3.77 31.74
C ASP A 321 -44.69 -3.86 30.58
N PHE A 322 -44.23 -3.97 29.32
CA PHE A 322 -45.07 -4.08 28.13
C PHE A 322 -45.11 -5.52 27.63
N ASN A 323 -46.23 -5.90 27.01
CA ASN A 323 -46.33 -7.21 26.36
C ASN A 323 -45.41 -7.28 25.13
N VAL A 324 -44.70 -8.40 24.97
CA VAL A 324 -43.83 -8.68 23.81
C VAL A 324 -44.63 -9.51 22.80
N TYR A 325 -44.73 -9.04 21.56
CA TYR A 325 -45.37 -9.78 20.48
C TYR A 325 -44.74 -11.19 20.34
N PRO A 326 -45.53 -12.27 20.18
CA PRO A 326 -46.96 -12.30 19.84
C PRO A 326 -47.94 -12.34 21.04
N ASP A 327 -47.49 -12.06 22.27
CA ASP A 327 -48.40 -11.97 23.42
C ASP A 327 -49.21 -10.66 23.36
N TRP A 328 -50.43 -10.73 22.84
CA TRP A 328 -51.27 -9.55 22.63
C TRP A 328 -51.88 -8.99 23.91
N THR A 329 -51.84 -7.65 24.06
CA THR A 329 -52.48 -6.93 25.19
C THR A 329 -53.97 -7.22 25.34
N ARG A 330 -54.68 -7.58 24.25
CA ARG A 330 -56.11 -7.94 24.24
C ARG A 330 -56.38 -9.35 23.69
N GLY A 331 -55.46 -10.28 23.91
CA GLY A 331 -55.62 -11.69 23.53
C GLY A 331 -55.20 -11.99 22.10
N ASP A 332 -55.78 -11.34 21.10
CA ASP A 332 -55.44 -11.51 19.68
C ASP A 332 -55.27 -10.19 18.91
N HIS A 333 -55.29 -9.04 19.60
CA HIS A 333 -55.22 -7.71 19.00
C HIS A 333 -54.72 -6.66 20.00
N ALA A 334 -54.48 -5.45 19.51
CA ALA A 334 -54.28 -4.23 20.29
C ALA A 334 -55.33 -3.18 19.93
N THR A 335 -55.62 -2.27 20.86
CA THR A 335 -56.52 -1.13 20.64
C THR A 335 -55.84 0.19 20.94
N LYS A 336 -56.49 1.31 20.60
CA LYS A 336 -55.91 2.66 20.74
C LYS A 336 -55.27 2.88 22.13
N GLY A 337 -53.97 3.12 22.13
CA GLY A 337 -53.15 3.41 23.31
C GLY A 337 -52.51 2.19 23.97
N ASP A 338 -52.89 0.96 23.58
CA ASP A 338 -52.18 -0.24 24.03
C ASP A 338 -50.75 -0.21 23.48
N ILE A 339 -49.76 -0.62 24.30
CA ILE A 339 -48.34 -0.62 23.95
C ILE A 339 -47.84 -2.06 23.87
N MET A 340 -47.10 -2.38 22.82
CA MET A 340 -46.51 -3.70 22.60
C MET A 340 -45.08 -3.56 22.09
N VAL A 341 -44.24 -4.52 22.49
CA VAL A 341 -42.84 -4.59 22.10
C VAL A 341 -42.69 -5.56 20.95
N ASN A 342 -41.93 -5.16 19.94
CA ASN A 342 -41.49 -6.01 18.85
C ASN A 342 -40.07 -5.59 18.45
N ASN A 343 -39.16 -6.56 18.33
CA ASN A 343 -37.74 -6.34 17.97
C ASN A 343 -37.07 -5.21 18.77
N ASN A 344 -37.15 -5.28 20.10
CA ASN A 344 -36.58 -4.30 21.03
C ASN A 344 -37.11 -2.85 20.88
N ILE A 345 -38.28 -2.69 20.26
CA ILE A 345 -38.97 -1.40 20.11
C ILE A 345 -40.39 -1.51 20.65
N ALA A 346 -40.80 -0.58 21.51
CA ALA A 346 -42.18 -0.43 21.93
C ALA A 346 -42.97 0.43 20.93
N TYR A 347 -44.16 -0.04 20.57
CA TYR A 347 -45.11 0.65 19.70
C TYR A 347 -46.44 0.84 20.40
N SER A 348 -47.06 2.00 20.22
CA SER A 348 -48.42 2.28 20.66
C SER A 348 -49.41 2.15 19.50
N ALA A 349 -50.47 1.37 19.69
CA ALA A 349 -51.52 1.24 18.68
C ALA A 349 -52.32 2.55 18.57
N LYS A 350 -52.48 3.07 17.35
CA LYS A 350 -53.26 4.29 17.06
C LYS A 350 -54.77 4.03 17.07
N TYR A 351 -55.17 2.81 16.71
CA TYR A 351 -56.54 2.29 16.67
C TYR A 351 -56.55 0.78 16.86
N TRP A 352 -57.69 0.11 16.64
CA TRP A 352 -57.75 -1.36 16.67
C TRP A 352 -56.85 -1.95 15.59
N THR A 353 -56.00 -2.90 15.94
CA THR A 353 -55.10 -3.55 15.00
C THR A 353 -54.79 -5.00 15.41
N GLN A 354 -54.56 -5.84 14.40
CA GLN A 354 -54.09 -7.22 14.51
C GLN A 354 -52.78 -7.44 13.75
N THR A 355 -52.15 -6.36 13.28
CA THR A 355 -50.89 -6.43 12.54
C THR A 355 -49.71 -6.32 13.49
N THR A 356 -48.60 -6.99 13.17
CA THR A 356 -47.39 -7.03 14.01
C THR A 356 -46.98 -5.62 14.47
N PRO A 357 -46.62 -5.38 15.75
CA PRO A 357 -46.26 -4.04 16.22
C PRO A 357 -45.15 -3.41 15.37
N GLY A 358 -45.44 -2.22 14.84
CA GLY A 358 -44.54 -1.48 13.96
C GLY A 358 -44.60 -1.86 12.48
N SER A 359 -45.44 -2.81 12.07
CA SER A 359 -45.46 -3.27 10.67
C SER A 359 -46.23 -2.38 9.70
N ASP A 360 -47.05 -1.44 10.19
CA ASP A 360 -47.88 -0.56 9.37
C ASP A 360 -48.29 0.73 10.10
N ASP A 361 -49.14 1.53 9.45
CA ASP A 361 -49.61 2.82 9.95
C ASP A 361 -50.52 2.75 11.18
N SER A 362 -50.98 1.55 11.58
CA SER A 362 -51.79 1.35 12.77
C SER A 362 -50.99 1.49 14.06
N TRP A 363 -49.66 1.49 13.96
CA TRP A 363 -48.73 1.65 15.07
C TRP A 363 -48.01 3.01 15.03
N ALA A 364 -47.71 3.54 16.20
CA ALA A 364 -46.81 4.68 16.40
C ALA A 364 -45.62 4.20 17.21
N HIS A 365 -44.40 4.61 16.84
CA HIS A 365 -43.21 4.40 17.66
C HIS A 365 -43.43 5.02 19.04
N HIS A 366 -43.26 4.23 20.11
CA HIS A 366 -43.29 4.71 21.48
C HIS A 366 -41.89 5.02 22.00
N LEU A 367 -40.99 4.02 22.03
CA LEU A 367 -39.57 4.15 22.39
C LEU A 367 -38.78 2.92 21.94
N ASN A 368 -37.46 3.04 21.79
CA ASN A 368 -36.57 1.88 21.72
C ASN A 368 -36.29 1.40 23.15
N CYS A 369 -36.31 0.08 23.37
CA CYS A 369 -36.32 -0.50 24.70
C CYS A 369 -34.97 -0.44 25.43
N ASP A 370 -33.90 -0.16 24.69
CA ASP A 370 -32.57 0.20 25.21
C ASP A 370 -32.44 1.71 25.49
N GLY A 371 -33.35 2.56 25.01
CA GLY A 371 -33.26 4.01 25.20
C GLY A 371 -32.51 4.76 24.09
N THR A 372 -32.10 4.08 23.03
CA THR A 372 -31.64 4.74 21.80
C THR A 372 -32.72 5.69 21.23
N PRO A 373 -32.33 6.77 20.53
CA PRO A 373 -33.29 7.77 20.05
C PRO A 373 -34.38 7.16 19.14
N PRO A 374 -35.64 7.64 19.21
CA PRO A 374 -36.66 7.20 18.28
C PRO A 374 -36.27 7.45 16.82
N GLY A 375 -36.47 6.46 15.96
CA GLY A 375 -36.11 6.54 14.54
C GLY A 375 -34.69 6.04 14.21
N THR A 376 -33.87 5.68 15.21
CA THR A 376 -32.59 4.99 15.01
C THR A 376 -32.74 3.48 15.25
N ALA A 377 -31.76 2.71 14.78
CA ALA A 377 -31.65 1.29 15.08
C ALA A 377 -31.53 1.07 16.60
N PRO A 378 -32.25 0.10 17.20
CA PRO A 378 -31.93 -0.42 18.53
C PRO A 378 -30.53 -1.03 18.56
N LEU A 379 -29.90 -1.08 19.74
CA LEU A 379 -28.60 -1.72 19.95
C LEU A 379 -28.64 -3.17 19.47
N LEU A 380 -29.62 -3.96 19.94
CA LEU A 380 -29.84 -5.32 19.45
C LEU A 380 -30.67 -5.30 18.16
N SER A 381 -30.00 -5.11 17.03
CA SER A 381 -30.58 -5.14 15.68
C SER A 381 -29.62 -5.82 14.70
N LEU A 382 -30.13 -6.24 13.54
CA LEU A 382 -29.34 -6.88 12.50
C LEU A 382 -28.21 -5.92 12.06
N PRO A 383 -26.92 -6.30 12.22
CA PRO A 383 -25.83 -5.44 11.81
C PRO A 383 -25.83 -5.18 10.30
N ASN A 384 -25.63 -3.92 9.96
CA ASN A 384 -25.42 -3.47 8.58
C ASN A 384 -24.21 -2.53 8.53
N PRO A 385 -23.01 -3.05 8.82
CA PRO A 385 -21.82 -2.21 8.97
C PRO A 385 -21.44 -1.56 7.64
N LEU A 386 -20.94 -0.33 7.73
CA LEU A 386 -20.48 0.46 6.58
C LEU A 386 -19.16 -0.08 6.01
N ASP A 387 -18.32 -0.64 6.87
CA ASP A 387 -17.03 -1.27 6.56
C ASP A 387 -17.02 -2.74 6.98
N PRO A 388 -16.29 -3.62 6.28
CA PRO A 388 -16.09 -4.99 6.72
C PRO A 388 -15.28 -5.05 8.02
N LEU A 389 -15.53 -6.08 8.83
CA LEU A 389 -14.71 -6.34 10.01
C LEU A 389 -13.26 -6.66 9.62
N ARG A 390 -12.29 -6.06 10.32
CA ARG A 390 -10.88 -6.38 10.16
C ARG A 390 -10.61 -7.82 10.64
N LEU A 391 -9.94 -8.62 9.80
CA LEU A 391 -9.67 -10.05 10.05
C LEU A 391 -8.26 -10.31 10.55
N GLU A 392 -7.63 -9.30 11.14
CA GLU A 392 -6.31 -9.39 11.74
C GLU A 392 -6.41 -10.06 13.11
N VAL A 393 -5.59 -11.10 13.32
CA VAL A 393 -5.48 -11.82 14.59
C VAL A 393 -4.00 -12.03 14.87
N ASP A 394 -3.53 -11.62 16.04
CA ASP A 394 -2.12 -11.73 16.42
C ASP A 394 -1.63 -13.18 16.28
N GLY A 395 -0.50 -13.34 15.58
CA GLY A 395 0.12 -14.64 15.30
C GLY A 395 -0.44 -15.37 14.07
N TRP A 396 -1.45 -14.82 13.40
CA TRP A 396 -2.02 -15.35 12.15
C TRP A 396 -1.57 -14.53 10.94
N PRO A 397 -1.39 -15.16 9.75
CA PRO A 397 -0.96 -14.45 8.55
C PRO A 397 -2.08 -13.60 7.95
N ASN A 398 -1.73 -12.66 7.07
CA ASN A 398 -2.66 -11.85 6.30
C ASN A 398 -3.38 -12.57 5.15
N LYS A 399 -3.23 -13.89 5.05
CA LYS A 399 -3.88 -14.75 4.05
C LYS A 399 -4.72 -15.79 4.77
N PHE A 400 -5.90 -16.12 4.22
CA PHE A 400 -6.84 -17.05 4.82
C PHE A 400 -6.16 -18.42 5.03
N VAL A 401 -6.26 -18.95 6.25
CA VAL A 401 -5.62 -20.22 6.60
C VAL A 401 -6.61 -21.37 6.50
N VAL A 402 -6.22 -22.44 5.80
CA VAL A 402 -6.94 -23.71 5.82
C VAL A 402 -5.97 -24.80 6.24
N ALA A 403 -6.35 -25.59 7.23
CA ALA A 403 -5.51 -26.69 7.69
C ALA A 403 -6.31 -27.93 8.13
N SER A 404 -5.72 -29.10 7.90
CA SER A 404 -6.01 -30.36 8.59
C SER A 404 -4.97 -30.61 9.70
N PRO A 405 -5.16 -31.62 10.58
CA PRO A 405 -4.24 -31.91 11.68
C PRO A 405 -2.77 -32.16 11.25
N SER A 406 -2.52 -32.63 10.03
CA SER A 406 -1.16 -32.88 9.51
C SER A 406 -0.54 -31.72 8.70
N THR A 407 -1.29 -30.65 8.44
CA THR A 407 -0.82 -29.49 7.66
C THR A 407 -0.41 -28.32 8.56
N LYS A 408 0.20 -27.28 7.98
CA LYS A 408 0.70 -26.13 8.75
C LYS A 408 -0.42 -25.13 9.02
N ALA A 409 -0.60 -24.78 10.29
CA ALA A 409 -1.35 -23.61 10.76
C ALA A 409 -0.62 -22.99 11.97
N PRO A 410 -0.92 -21.74 12.33
CA PRO A 410 -0.59 -21.23 13.65
C PRO A 410 -1.03 -22.20 14.76
N ALA A 411 -0.17 -22.39 15.76
CA ALA A 411 -0.42 -23.36 16.82
C ALA A 411 -1.73 -23.01 17.55
N THR A 412 -2.63 -23.98 17.67
CA THR A 412 -3.94 -23.80 18.30
C THR A 412 -4.25 -24.99 19.20
N SER A 413 -4.75 -24.73 20.40
CA SER A 413 -5.16 -25.77 21.37
C SER A 413 -6.59 -25.56 21.82
N ILE A 414 -7.36 -26.65 21.91
CA ILE A 414 -8.71 -26.64 22.49
C ILE A 414 -8.61 -26.98 23.98
N VAL A 415 -9.27 -26.18 24.81
CA VAL A 415 -9.37 -26.39 26.25
C VAL A 415 -10.84 -26.59 26.59
N ASP A 416 -11.21 -27.84 26.89
CA ASP A 416 -12.52 -28.16 27.45
C ASP A 416 -12.56 -27.69 28.91
N THR A 417 -13.42 -26.72 29.20
CA THR A 417 -13.48 -26.10 30.52
C THR A 417 -14.38 -26.90 31.46
N ILE A 418 -15.66 -26.57 31.49
CA ILE A 418 -16.67 -27.23 32.31
C ILE A 418 -18.02 -27.12 31.60
N ASP A 419 -18.81 -28.17 31.72
CA ASP A 419 -20.17 -28.23 31.18
C ASP A 419 -21.20 -27.76 32.21
N ILE A 420 -22.36 -27.35 31.72
CA ILE A 420 -23.43 -26.72 32.50
C ILE A 420 -23.90 -27.60 33.68
N GLU A 421 -23.89 -28.92 33.54
CA GLU A 421 -24.28 -29.87 34.59
C GLU A 421 -23.32 -29.87 35.79
N GLU A 422 -22.08 -29.44 35.58
CA GLU A 422 -21.00 -29.48 36.55
C GLU A 422 -20.63 -28.10 37.08
N LEU A 423 -21.09 -27.04 36.43
CA LEU A 423 -20.72 -25.64 36.72
C LEU A 423 -21.01 -25.20 38.17
N SER A 424 -22.00 -25.80 38.83
CA SER A 424 -22.34 -25.52 40.23
C SER A 424 -21.54 -26.35 41.25
N ASP A 425 -20.78 -27.35 40.81
CA ASP A 425 -19.92 -28.16 41.67
C ASP A 425 -18.59 -27.43 41.89
N TYR A 426 -18.40 -26.91 43.11
CA TYR A 426 -17.21 -26.13 43.49
C TYR A 426 -15.88 -26.84 43.20
N ALA A 427 -15.80 -28.16 43.43
CA ALA A 427 -14.57 -28.90 43.23
C ALA A 427 -14.25 -29.03 41.74
N LYS A 428 -15.25 -29.37 40.92
CA LYS A 428 -15.10 -29.46 39.47
C LYS A 428 -14.81 -28.10 38.84
N LEU A 429 -15.47 -27.04 39.30
CA LEU A 429 -15.21 -25.67 38.89
C LEU A 429 -13.76 -25.25 39.19
N THR A 430 -13.26 -25.60 40.38
CA THR A 430 -11.86 -25.35 40.76
C THR A 430 -10.89 -26.13 39.84
N ASP A 431 -11.16 -27.41 39.58
CA ASP A 431 -10.35 -28.25 38.68
C ASP A 431 -10.35 -27.72 37.22
N ALA A 432 -11.48 -27.16 36.76
CA ALA A 432 -11.59 -26.51 35.46
C ALA A 432 -10.73 -25.23 35.40
N PHE A 433 -10.74 -24.40 36.44
CA PHE A 433 -9.83 -23.23 36.51
C PHE A 433 -8.35 -23.65 36.56
N ILE A 434 -8.01 -24.71 37.29
CA ILE A 434 -6.64 -25.26 37.28
C ILE A 434 -6.24 -25.65 35.86
N SER A 435 -7.11 -26.34 35.12
CA SER A 435 -6.85 -26.77 33.74
C SER A 435 -6.64 -25.56 32.81
N MET A 436 -7.45 -24.51 32.95
CA MET A 436 -7.27 -23.27 32.18
C MET A 436 -5.95 -22.57 32.49
N ILE A 437 -5.58 -22.46 33.77
CA ILE A 437 -4.30 -21.83 34.18
C ILE A 437 -3.11 -22.59 33.59
N VAL A 438 -3.12 -23.92 33.66
CA VAL A 438 -2.06 -24.76 33.08
C VAL A 438 -1.98 -24.61 31.56
N ALA A 439 -3.14 -24.50 30.88
CA ALA A 439 -3.17 -24.23 29.44
C ALA A 439 -2.58 -22.84 29.11
N ALA A 440 -2.92 -21.82 29.90
CA ALA A 440 -2.38 -20.46 29.73
C ALA A 440 -0.85 -20.43 29.86
N GLU A 441 -0.28 -21.11 30.86
CA GLU A 441 1.17 -21.21 31.04
C GLU A 441 1.89 -21.88 29.86
N GLN A 442 1.20 -22.79 29.17
CA GLN A 442 1.76 -23.55 28.04
C GLN A 442 1.52 -22.90 26.67
N ALA A 443 0.63 -21.90 26.60
CA ALA A 443 0.17 -21.32 25.35
C ALA A 443 1.30 -20.65 24.55
N ASN A 444 2.20 -19.93 25.24
CA ASN A 444 3.21 -19.05 24.62
C ASN A 444 2.56 -18.04 23.64
N THR A 445 2.63 -18.30 22.32
CA THR A 445 2.00 -17.51 21.26
C THR A 445 0.90 -18.31 20.52
N SER A 446 0.49 -19.45 21.06
CA SER A 446 -0.51 -20.34 20.46
C SER A 446 -1.91 -19.80 20.77
N SER A 447 -2.84 -19.97 19.84
CA SER A 447 -4.24 -19.63 20.06
C SER A 447 -4.94 -20.67 20.95
N ILE A 448 -5.83 -20.22 21.83
CA ILE A 448 -6.63 -21.07 22.71
C ILE A 448 -8.11 -21.01 22.32
N ILE A 449 -8.71 -22.16 22.07
CA ILE A 449 -10.16 -22.31 21.88
C ILE A 449 -10.76 -22.75 23.21
N ILE A 450 -11.64 -21.93 23.78
CA ILE A 450 -12.38 -22.25 24.99
C ILE A 450 -13.63 -23.02 24.60
N SER A 451 -13.70 -24.29 25.01
CA SER A 451 -14.78 -25.23 24.69
C SER A 451 -15.65 -25.51 25.93
N SER A 452 -16.97 -25.42 25.75
CA SER A 452 -17.99 -25.67 26.77
C SER A 452 -19.40 -25.72 26.15
N ASN A 453 -20.29 -26.56 26.68
CA ASN A 453 -21.72 -26.52 26.31
C ASN A 453 -22.52 -25.41 27.01
N VAL A 454 -21.90 -24.62 27.90
CA VAL A 454 -22.62 -23.63 28.73
C VAL A 454 -23.26 -22.56 27.87
N LEU A 455 -22.53 -21.96 26.93
CA LEU A 455 -23.03 -20.85 26.11
C LEU A 455 -24.27 -21.26 25.29
N SER A 456 -24.21 -22.41 24.60
CA SER A 456 -25.34 -22.93 23.82
C SER A 456 -26.53 -23.34 24.69
N SER A 457 -26.28 -23.76 25.94
CA SER A 457 -27.33 -24.19 26.86
C SER A 457 -28.10 -23.04 27.52
N ILE A 458 -27.54 -21.82 27.52
CA ILE A 458 -28.13 -20.66 28.21
C ILE A 458 -28.65 -19.56 27.28
N GLU A 459 -28.64 -19.75 25.96
CA GLU A 459 -29.10 -18.72 25.01
C GLU A 459 -30.54 -18.25 25.29
N ALA A 460 -31.40 -19.15 25.78
CA ALA A 460 -32.81 -18.85 26.01
C ALA A 460 -33.10 -17.99 27.25
N ASP A 461 -32.26 -18.06 28.29
CA ASP A 461 -32.51 -17.39 29.58
C ASP A 461 -31.30 -16.60 30.11
N GLN A 462 -30.22 -16.57 29.34
CA GLN A 462 -28.97 -15.86 29.63
C GLN A 462 -28.34 -16.27 30.95
N GLY A 463 -28.56 -17.53 31.33
CA GLY A 463 -28.00 -18.14 32.53
C GLY A 463 -28.74 -17.76 33.81
N ALA A 464 -29.90 -17.11 33.71
CA ALA A 464 -30.73 -16.78 34.87
C ALA A 464 -31.12 -18.03 35.68
N SER A 465 -31.32 -19.18 35.03
CA SER A 465 -31.64 -20.45 35.69
C SER A 465 -30.47 -21.07 36.47
N LEU A 466 -29.22 -20.72 36.17
CA LEU A 466 -28.04 -21.27 36.84
C LEU A 466 -27.88 -20.74 38.26
N GLY A 467 -28.39 -19.54 38.54
CA GLY A 467 -28.26 -18.92 39.85
C GLY A 467 -26.80 -18.63 40.21
N THR A 468 -26.40 -18.97 41.44
CA THR A 468 -25.08 -18.63 41.97
C THR A 468 -24.02 -19.66 41.58
N ILE A 469 -22.89 -19.18 41.08
CA ILE A 469 -21.69 -19.98 40.76
C ILE A 469 -20.52 -19.40 41.58
N GLU A 470 -19.83 -20.21 42.37
CA GLU A 470 -18.78 -19.76 43.31
C GLU A 470 -17.43 -19.45 42.61
N VAL A 471 -17.46 -18.52 41.65
CA VAL A 471 -16.36 -18.18 40.74
C VAL A 471 -15.12 -17.68 41.48
N ARG A 472 -15.27 -16.66 42.34
CA ARG A 472 -14.13 -15.98 42.97
C ARG A 472 -13.35 -16.93 43.86
N GLU A 473 -14.06 -17.70 44.67
CA GLU A 473 -13.49 -18.66 45.60
C GLU A 473 -12.80 -19.81 44.86
N ALA A 474 -13.42 -20.36 43.80
CA ALA A 474 -12.83 -21.43 43.02
C ALA A 474 -11.58 -20.97 42.25
N LEU A 475 -11.62 -19.79 41.61
CA LEU A 475 -10.46 -19.23 40.92
C LEU A 475 -9.30 -18.95 41.88
N THR A 476 -9.60 -18.38 43.07
CA THR A 476 -8.56 -18.13 44.08
C THR A 476 -7.88 -19.42 44.52
N GLN A 477 -8.66 -20.48 44.77
CA GLN A 477 -8.10 -21.78 45.14
C GLN A 477 -7.28 -22.41 44.00
N ALA A 478 -7.71 -22.24 42.74
CA ALA A 478 -6.96 -22.72 41.59
C ALA A 478 -5.62 -22.00 41.41
N LEU A 479 -5.58 -20.67 41.59
CA LEU A 479 -4.35 -19.88 41.59
C LEU A 479 -3.39 -20.30 42.70
N ASP A 480 -3.89 -20.48 43.92
CA ASP A 480 -3.10 -20.98 45.06
C ASP A 480 -2.53 -22.38 44.80
N SER A 481 -3.31 -23.25 44.17
CA SER A 481 -2.92 -24.64 43.88
C SER A 481 -1.86 -24.75 42.78
N THR A 482 -1.88 -23.83 41.82
CA THR A 482 -0.94 -23.77 40.69
C THR A 482 0.28 -22.89 40.97
N GLY A 483 0.22 -22.04 42.00
CA GLY A 483 1.28 -21.09 42.34
C GLY A 483 1.28 -19.82 41.48
N ASN A 484 0.17 -19.52 40.81
CA ASN A 484 -0.02 -18.34 39.97
C ASN A 484 -0.63 -17.17 40.77
N THR A 485 -0.59 -15.96 40.20
CA THR A 485 -1.17 -14.78 40.85
C THR A 485 -1.83 -13.86 39.82
N ILE A 486 -3.06 -13.48 40.11
CA ILE A 486 -3.82 -12.44 39.41
C ILE A 486 -4.17 -11.36 40.45
N ASP A 487 -4.24 -10.09 40.02
CA ASP A 487 -4.62 -8.99 40.91
C ASP A 487 -5.96 -9.29 41.61
N ILE A 488 -5.94 -9.31 42.94
CA ILE A 488 -7.10 -9.61 43.77
C ILE A 488 -8.27 -8.63 43.54
N GLN A 489 -8.00 -7.39 43.14
CA GLN A 489 -9.05 -6.43 42.81
C GLN A 489 -9.80 -6.84 41.54
N LYS A 490 -9.09 -7.41 40.55
CA LYS A 490 -9.72 -7.94 39.34
C LYS A 490 -10.58 -9.17 39.66
N ILE A 491 -10.10 -10.06 40.54
CA ILE A 491 -10.89 -11.21 41.00
C ILE A 491 -12.14 -10.76 41.76
N ASN A 492 -12.01 -9.77 42.66
CA ASN A 492 -13.14 -9.25 43.44
C ASN A 492 -14.20 -8.54 42.58
N ALA A 493 -13.81 -8.03 41.41
CA ALA A 493 -14.72 -7.37 40.47
C ALA A 493 -15.63 -8.36 39.72
N LEU A 494 -15.23 -9.62 39.58
CA LEU A 494 -16.04 -10.67 38.94
C LEU A 494 -17.32 -10.93 39.74
N SER A 495 -18.42 -11.32 39.10
CA SER A 495 -19.64 -11.79 39.79
C SER A 495 -19.56 -13.28 40.15
N ASN A 496 -20.44 -13.76 41.04
CA ASN A 496 -20.58 -15.18 41.37
C ASN A 496 -21.81 -15.76 40.64
N ASP A 497 -21.73 -15.73 39.31
CA ASP A 497 -22.72 -16.19 38.35
C ASP A 497 -22.02 -16.57 37.04
N VAL A 498 -22.79 -16.88 35.98
CA VAL A 498 -22.21 -17.35 34.71
C VAL A 498 -21.39 -16.26 34.01
N LYS A 499 -21.78 -14.99 34.14
CA LYS A 499 -21.03 -13.86 33.60
C LYS A 499 -19.68 -13.74 34.29
N GLY A 500 -19.65 -13.88 35.61
CA GLY A 500 -18.40 -13.90 36.34
C GLY A 500 -17.50 -15.07 35.95
N TRP A 501 -18.08 -16.25 35.68
CA TRP A 501 -17.33 -17.42 35.25
C TRP A 501 -16.68 -17.22 33.89
N THR A 502 -17.41 -16.70 32.89
CA THR A 502 -16.83 -16.44 31.57
C THR A 502 -15.77 -15.33 31.64
N GLN A 503 -16.05 -14.24 32.35
CA GLN A 503 -15.08 -13.16 32.59
C GLN A 503 -13.82 -13.65 33.32
N ALA A 504 -13.96 -14.64 34.22
CA ALA A 504 -12.82 -15.27 34.88
C ALA A 504 -11.90 -16.02 33.90
N GLN A 505 -12.46 -16.74 32.91
CA GLN A 505 -11.64 -17.43 31.89
C GLN A 505 -10.83 -16.42 31.07
N ASN A 506 -11.51 -15.38 30.58
CA ASN A 506 -10.89 -14.26 29.87
C ASN A 506 -9.78 -13.62 30.71
N LEU A 507 -10.06 -13.31 31.99
CA LEU A 507 -9.08 -12.72 32.90
C LEU A 507 -7.84 -13.61 33.08
N VAL A 508 -8.01 -14.93 33.22
CA VAL A 508 -6.91 -15.89 33.34
C VAL A 508 -6.03 -15.84 32.09
N LEU A 509 -6.62 -15.94 30.90
CA LEU A 509 -5.87 -15.97 29.64
C LEU A 509 -5.16 -14.64 29.36
N SER A 510 -5.86 -13.51 29.45
CA SER A 510 -5.26 -12.20 29.20
C SER A 510 -4.18 -11.82 30.22
N THR A 511 -4.21 -12.38 31.44
CA THR A 511 -3.21 -12.08 32.48
C THR A 511 -2.01 -13.02 32.41
N LEU A 512 -2.24 -14.32 32.26
CA LEU A 512 -1.18 -15.33 32.34
C LEU A 512 -0.57 -15.66 30.97
N ALA A 513 -1.29 -15.41 29.88
CA ALA A 513 -0.85 -15.66 28.50
C ALA A 513 -1.08 -14.44 27.58
N PRO A 514 -0.55 -13.24 27.87
CA PRO A 514 -0.85 -12.00 27.14
C PRO A 514 -0.36 -11.96 25.68
N LYS A 515 0.35 -13.00 25.21
CA LYS A 515 0.81 -13.16 23.82
C LYS A 515 0.03 -14.24 23.06
N ALA A 516 -0.81 -14.99 23.76
CA ALA A 516 -1.71 -15.95 23.16
C ALA A 516 -3.00 -15.22 22.78
N THR A 517 -3.58 -15.59 21.64
CA THR A 517 -4.93 -15.17 21.29
C THR A 517 -5.93 -16.23 21.74
N PHE A 518 -7.17 -15.87 22.01
CA PHE A 518 -8.18 -16.84 22.43
C PHE A 518 -9.60 -16.50 21.97
N GLY A 519 -10.44 -17.53 21.89
CA GLY A 519 -11.83 -17.38 21.47
C GLY A 519 -12.76 -18.44 22.08
N TRP A 520 -14.04 -18.09 22.19
CA TRP A 520 -15.09 -18.97 22.71
C TRP A 520 -15.75 -19.78 21.59
N SER A 521 -15.97 -21.07 21.82
CA SER A 521 -16.68 -21.94 20.89
C SER A 521 -18.20 -21.81 20.99
N LEU A 522 -18.85 -21.71 19.83
CA LEU A 522 -20.29 -21.76 19.64
C LEU A 522 -20.59 -22.82 18.57
N GLU A 523 -21.64 -23.60 18.79
CA GLU A 523 -22.08 -24.59 17.80
C GLU A 523 -23.02 -23.94 16.78
N VAL A 524 -22.84 -24.24 15.49
CA VAL A 524 -23.85 -23.94 14.47
C VAL A 524 -25.03 -24.88 14.70
N GLY A 525 -26.09 -24.34 15.30
CA GLY A 525 -27.28 -25.09 15.69
C GLY A 525 -28.21 -25.49 14.54
N ASP A 526 -29.33 -26.12 14.91
CA ASP A 526 -30.29 -26.72 13.97
C ASP A 526 -30.97 -25.72 13.02
N PHE A 527 -30.98 -24.42 13.36
CA PHE A 527 -31.51 -23.37 12.49
C PHE A 527 -30.87 -23.42 11.09
N ALA A 528 -29.61 -23.84 10.98
CA ALA A 528 -28.92 -23.92 9.70
C ALA A 528 -29.61 -24.89 8.72
N TYR A 529 -30.38 -25.87 9.21
CA TYR A 529 -31.12 -26.82 8.38
C TYR A 529 -32.45 -26.27 7.86
N ASP A 530 -32.97 -25.21 8.46
CA ASP A 530 -34.24 -24.60 8.10
C ASP A 530 -34.13 -23.78 6.81
N THR A 531 -35.29 -23.46 6.23
CA THR A 531 -35.37 -22.55 5.09
C THR A 531 -35.51 -21.13 5.60
N HIS A 532 -34.64 -20.24 5.14
CA HIS A 532 -34.67 -18.81 5.46
C HIS A 532 -34.93 -18.02 4.19
N SER A 533 -35.75 -16.98 4.31
CA SER A 533 -36.07 -16.08 3.20
C SER A 533 -34.89 -15.21 2.82
N GLY A 534 -34.07 -14.81 3.81
CA GLY A 534 -32.91 -13.93 3.69
C GLY A 534 -32.28 -13.62 5.05
N ARG A 535 -31.48 -12.57 5.13
CA ARG A 535 -30.63 -12.21 6.28
C ARG A 535 -31.42 -12.03 7.57
N GLN A 536 -32.51 -11.28 7.53
CA GLN A 536 -33.36 -11.03 8.70
C GLN A 536 -33.97 -12.31 9.27
N SER A 537 -34.31 -13.29 8.43
CA SER A 537 -34.87 -14.57 8.87
C SER A 537 -33.85 -15.39 9.68
N VAL A 538 -32.57 -15.35 9.29
CA VAL A 538 -31.47 -15.97 10.06
C VAL A 538 -31.26 -15.25 11.39
N TRP A 539 -31.29 -13.92 11.37
CA TRP A 539 -31.16 -13.08 12.58
C TRP A 539 -32.24 -13.40 13.62
N ASP A 540 -33.50 -13.45 13.18
CA ASP A 540 -34.65 -13.72 14.04
C ASP A 540 -34.64 -15.16 14.57
N ALA A 541 -34.14 -16.12 13.80
CA ALA A 541 -34.07 -17.52 14.19
C ALA A 541 -32.96 -17.77 15.23
N ALA A 542 -31.75 -17.26 15.00
CA ALA A 542 -30.56 -17.61 15.77
C ALA A 542 -29.69 -16.42 16.19
N SER A 543 -29.21 -15.60 15.24
CA SER A 543 -28.11 -14.67 15.50
C SER A 543 -28.39 -13.66 16.62
N ASN A 544 -29.63 -13.17 16.73
CA ASN A 544 -29.99 -12.18 17.75
C ASN A 544 -29.82 -12.71 19.19
N LYS A 545 -30.08 -14.00 19.42
CA LYS A 545 -30.01 -14.62 20.76
C LYS A 545 -28.56 -14.79 21.18
N THR A 546 -27.75 -15.30 20.25
CA THR A 546 -26.32 -15.46 20.46
C THR A 546 -25.63 -14.11 20.64
N ALA A 547 -25.94 -13.12 19.80
CA ALA A 547 -25.40 -11.76 19.91
C ALA A 547 -25.73 -11.12 21.27
N ASP A 548 -27.00 -11.18 21.70
CA ASP A 548 -27.45 -10.66 23.01
C ASP A 548 -26.79 -11.41 24.17
N LEU A 549 -26.62 -12.73 24.06
CA LEU A 549 -25.90 -13.51 25.06
C LEU A 549 -24.44 -13.07 25.21
N LEU A 550 -23.70 -12.98 24.10
CA LEU A 550 -22.29 -12.61 24.11
C LEU A 550 -22.07 -11.18 24.65
N ASP A 551 -22.97 -10.26 24.30
CA ASP A 551 -22.96 -8.88 24.80
C ASP A 551 -23.20 -8.82 26.31
N LYS A 552 -24.22 -9.52 26.82
CA LYS A 552 -24.54 -9.57 28.26
C LYS A 552 -23.43 -10.18 29.11
N LEU A 553 -22.74 -11.17 28.55
CA LEU A 553 -21.58 -11.80 29.17
C LEU A 553 -20.30 -10.93 29.05
N GLU A 554 -20.34 -9.87 28.25
CA GLU A 554 -19.24 -8.92 28.03
C GLU A 554 -17.94 -9.58 27.53
N LEU A 555 -18.05 -10.60 26.66
CA LEU A 555 -16.88 -11.39 26.23
C LEU A 555 -15.99 -10.68 25.20
N TYR A 556 -16.58 -9.76 24.44
CA TYR A 556 -15.98 -9.14 23.25
C TYR A 556 -16.02 -7.61 23.28
N GLN A 557 -16.31 -7.00 24.43
CA GLN A 557 -16.41 -5.54 24.58
C GLN A 557 -15.11 -4.86 24.12
N VAL A 558 -15.19 -4.00 23.10
CA VAL A 558 -14.04 -3.45 22.36
C VAL A 558 -13.02 -2.77 23.28
N GLU A 559 -13.50 -2.05 24.30
CA GLU A 559 -12.67 -1.32 25.27
C GLU A 559 -12.11 -2.20 26.41
N ALA A 560 -12.54 -3.46 26.52
CA ALA A 560 -12.11 -4.34 27.59
C ALA A 560 -10.73 -4.95 27.28
N SER A 561 -9.75 -4.68 28.16
CA SER A 561 -8.40 -5.26 28.05
C SER A 561 -8.33 -6.79 28.22
N THR A 562 -9.45 -7.42 28.56
CA THR A 562 -9.59 -8.88 28.73
C THR A 562 -10.59 -9.48 27.74
N LYS A 563 -10.94 -8.78 26.66
CA LYS A 563 -11.83 -9.34 25.64
C LYS A 563 -11.18 -10.55 24.96
N ALA A 564 -12.00 -11.46 24.46
CA ALA A 564 -11.54 -12.51 23.56
C ALA A 564 -11.21 -11.91 22.18
N ASP A 565 -10.30 -12.55 21.46
CA ASP A 565 -9.74 -12.04 20.20
C ASP A 565 -10.58 -12.46 18.99
N PHE A 566 -11.24 -13.62 19.07
CA PHE A 566 -12.07 -14.16 17.99
C PHE A 566 -13.24 -15.01 18.54
N VAL A 567 -14.22 -15.26 17.69
CA VAL A 567 -15.32 -16.21 17.96
C VAL A 567 -15.01 -17.52 17.23
N VAL A 568 -15.23 -18.66 17.88
CA VAL A 568 -15.03 -19.96 17.26
C VAL A 568 -16.38 -20.57 16.95
N PHE A 569 -16.60 -21.00 15.71
CA PHE A 569 -17.80 -21.72 15.32
C PHE A 569 -17.48 -23.17 15.00
N THR A 570 -18.24 -24.09 15.58
CA THR A 570 -18.11 -25.53 15.38
C THR A 570 -19.33 -26.06 14.63
N LYS A 571 -19.16 -27.23 13.98
CA LYS A 571 -20.27 -27.98 13.39
C LYS A 571 -20.19 -29.40 13.91
N SER A 572 -21.25 -29.88 14.56
CA SER A 572 -21.30 -31.25 15.05
C SER A 572 -21.22 -32.27 13.92
N ASP A 573 -20.41 -33.32 14.13
CA ASP A 573 -20.31 -34.48 13.24
C ASP A 573 -21.50 -35.45 13.42
N SER A 574 -22.28 -35.28 14.49
CA SER A 574 -23.45 -36.10 14.81
C SER A 574 -24.70 -35.73 13.99
N THR A 575 -24.73 -34.53 13.41
CA THR A 575 -25.81 -34.05 12.54
C THR A 575 -25.43 -34.20 11.07
N GLU A 576 -26.42 -34.20 10.16
CA GLU A 576 -26.18 -34.42 8.73
C GLU A 576 -25.29 -33.32 8.12
N ALA A 577 -24.61 -33.63 7.00
CA ALA A 577 -23.84 -32.62 6.27
C ALA A 577 -24.77 -31.52 5.74
N LEU A 578 -24.37 -30.26 5.89
CA LEU A 578 -25.13 -29.12 5.37
C LEU A 578 -25.04 -29.09 3.83
N SER A 579 -26.17 -28.83 3.19
CA SER A 579 -26.21 -28.47 1.77
C SER A 579 -25.60 -27.07 1.53
N SER A 580 -25.41 -26.69 0.27
CA SER A 580 -24.87 -25.36 -0.07
C SER A 580 -25.72 -24.20 0.45
N ASP A 581 -27.04 -24.38 0.52
CA ASP A 581 -27.98 -23.37 1.01
C ASP A 581 -27.95 -23.26 2.53
N GLN A 582 -27.84 -24.41 3.20
CA GLN A 582 -27.71 -24.47 4.65
C GLN A 582 -26.36 -23.93 5.13
N TRP A 583 -25.28 -24.13 4.35
CA TRP A 583 -24.00 -23.45 4.62
C TRP A 583 -24.07 -21.94 4.40
N HIS A 584 -24.87 -21.45 3.46
CA HIS A 584 -25.10 -20.02 3.31
C HIS A 584 -25.78 -19.45 4.57
N ASN A 585 -26.81 -20.13 5.10
CA ASN A 585 -27.46 -19.73 6.35
C ASN A 585 -26.48 -19.75 7.54
N ALA A 586 -25.63 -20.79 7.63
CA ALA A 586 -24.61 -20.90 8.67
C ALA A 586 -23.59 -19.77 8.60
N LEU A 587 -23.10 -19.43 7.40
CA LEU A 587 -22.16 -18.32 7.21
C LEU A 587 -22.80 -16.95 7.45
N GLU A 588 -24.09 -16.77 7.12
CA GLU A 588 -24.82 -15.55 7.45
C GLU A 588 -24.95 -15.40 8.98
N TYR A 589 -25.23 -16.48 9.71
CA TYR A 589 -25.21 -16.46 11.19
C TYR A 589 -23.84 -16.09 11.74
N VAL A 590 -22.76 -16.70 11.24
CA VAL A 590 -21.38 -16.36 11.62
C VAL A 590 -21.13 -14.87 11.39
N LYS A 591 -21.48 -14.36 10.21
CA LYS A 591 -21.31 -12.95 9.85
C LYS A 591 -22.07 -12.03 10.78
N GLN A 592 -23.35 -12.31 11.01
CA GLN A 592 -24.21 -11.46 11.85
C GLN A 592 -23.76 -11.40 13.30
N VAL A 593 -23.36 -12.54 13.88
CA VAL A 593 -22.85 -12.57 15.25
C VAL A 593 -21.52 -11.81 15.35
N THR A 594 -20.60 -12.05 14.41
CA THR A 594 -19.27 -11.40 14.42
C THR A 594 -19.31 -9.91 14.09
N ASP A 595 -20.18 -9.47 13.17
CA ASP A 595 -20.42 -8.04 12.91
C ASP A 595 -20.95 -7.34 14.16
N TYR A 596 -21.82 -8.01 14.94
CA TYR A 596 -22.38 -7.45 16.17
C TYR A 596 -21.33 -7.31 17.27
N VAL A 597 -20.58 -8.38 17.56
CA VAL A 597 -19.58 -8.39 18.64
C VAL A 597 -18.22 -7.81 18.23
N GLN A 598 -18.05 -7.46 16.96
CA GLN A 598 -16.83 -6.89 16.38
C GLN A 598 -15.58 -7.75 16.62
N ALA A 599 -15.70 -9.07 16.41
CA ALA A 599 -14.58 -10.02 16.54
C ALA A 599 -14.58 -11.04 15.39
N PRO A 600 -13.43 -11.33 14.76
CA PRO A 600 -13.34 -12.23 13.62
C PRO A 600 -13.66 -13.69 14.00
N ALA A 601 -13.95 -14.53 13.01
CA ALA A 601 -14.36 -15.92 13.21
C ALA A 601 -13.28 -16.94 12.82
N LEU A 602 -13.16 -17.99 13.64
CA LEU A 602 -12.47 -19.23 13.34
C LEU A 602 -13.49 -20.35 13.19
N LEU A 603 -13.45 -21.13 12.09
CA LEU A 603 -14.23 -22.36 11.99
C LEU A 603 -13.38 -23.55 12.45
N ALA A 604 -13.59 -24.05 13.67
CA ALA A 604 -12.78 -25.13 14.23
C ALA A 604 -13.44 -25.81 15.45
N PRO A 605 -13.40 -27.15 15.57
CA PRO A 605 -13.05 -28.11 14.52
C PRO A 605 -14.20 -28.26 13.50
N MET A 606 -13.86 -28.35 12.22
CA MET A 606 -14.82 -28.64 11.15
C MET A 606 -14.76 -30.11 10.72
N PRO A 607 -15.90 -30.85 10.67
CA PRO A 607 -15.90 -32.23 10.21
C PRO A 607 -15.44 -32.35 8.75
N THR A 608 -14.29 -33.00 8.53
CA THR A 608 -13.69 -33.13 7.19
C THR A 608 -14.64 -33.75 6.17
N ASP A 609 -15.34 -34.81 6.56
CA ASP A 609 -16.24 -35.55 5.68
C ASP A 609 -17.51 -34.77 5.29
N GLN A 610 -17.89 -33.74 6.08
CA GLN A 610 -19.09 -32.93 5.83
C GLN A 610 -18.77 -31.59 5.15
N ALA A 611 -17.65 -30.95 5.50
CA ALA A 611 -17.39 -29.56 5.17
C ALA A 611 -16.34 -29.36 4.08
N SER A 612 -15.39 -30.30 3.90
CA SER A 612 -14.23 -30.10 3.02
C SER A 612 -14.59 -29.82 1.56
N THR A 613 -15.63 -30.49 1.03
CA THR A 613 -16.09 -30.28 -0.36
C THR A 613 -16.73 -28.91 -0.55
N TYR A 614 -17.52 -28.43 0.41
CA TYR A 614 -18.15 -27.11 0.31
C TYR A 614 -17.09 -25.99 0.34
N PHE A 615 -16.20 -26.00 1.33
CA PHE A 615 -15.24 -24.92 1.48
C PHE A 615 -14.15 -24.96 0.44
N MET A 616 -13.59 -26.14 0.13
CA MET A 616 -12.41 -26.22 -0.74
C MET A 616 -12.72 -26.46 -2.21
N GLY A 617 -13.94 -26.91 -2.54
CA GLY A 617 -14.34 -27.29 -3.90
C GLY A 617 -13.55 -28.48 -4.47
N ASN A 618 -13.95 -28.97 -5.65
CA ASN A 618 -13.11 -29.91 -6.41
C ASN A 618 -12.04 -29.18 -7.22
N THR A 619 -12.33 -27.95 -7.65
CA THR A 619 -11.39 -26.99 -8.25
C THR A 619 -11.18 -25.78 -7.35
N ILE A 620 -10.29 -24.85 -7.70
CA ILE A 620 -10.16 -23.60 -6.94
C ILE A 620 -11.36 -22.68 -7.20
N GLY A 621 -11.86 -22.60 -8.44
CA GLY A 621 -13.07 -21.83 -8.77
C GLY A 621 -14.36 -22.30 -8.07
N GLU A 622 -14.44 -23.57 -7.65
CA GLU A 622 -15.57 -24.11 -6.87
C GLU A 622 -15.48 -23.84 -5.36
N SER A 623 -14.35 -23.32 -4.88
CA SER A 623 -14.10 -23.05 -3.46
C SER A 623 -15.01 -21.95 -2.91
N ASN A 624 -15.48 -22.11 -1.66
CA ASN A 624 -16.23 -21.08 -0.94
C ASN A 624 -15.38 -20.36 0.12
N ILE A 625 -14.05 -20.47 0.10
CA ILE A 625 -13.15 -19.76 1.02
C ILE A 625 -13.33 -18.24 0.96
N ARG A 626 -13.51 -17.66 -0.24
CA ARG A 626 -13.79 -16.22 -0.40
C ARG A 626 -15.08 -15.81 0.33
N LYS A 627 -16.14 -16.63 0.23
CA LYS A 627 -17.42 -16.37 0.94
C LYS A 627 -17.28 -16.50 2.45
N ALA A 628 -16.49 -17.47 2.92
CA ALA A 628 -16.15 -17.58 4.34
C ALA A 628 -15.43 -16.31 4.82
N SER A 629 -14.45 -15.81 4.04
CA SER A 629 -13.72 -14.56 4.33
C SER A 629 -14.66 -13.34 4.39
N PHE A 630 -15.61 -13.24 3.46
CA PHE A 630 -16.66 -12.21 3.49
C PHE A 630 -17.58 -12.32 4.72
N SER A 631 -17.72 -13.54 5.25
CA SER A 631 -18.48 -13.85 6.47
C SER A 631 -17.62 -13.78 7.73
N ASN A 632 -16.61 -12.89 7.71
CA ASN A 632 -15.67 -12.62 8.79
C ASN A 632 -14.81 -13.80 9.26
N VAL A 633 -14.71 -14.88 8.49
CA VAL A 633 -13.85 -16.02 8.83
C VAL A 633 -12.42 -15.74 8.40
N PHE A 634 -11.45 -15.90 9.29
CA PHE A 634 -10.02 -15.78 8.93
C PHE A 634 -9.35 -17.13 8.69
N ALA A 635 -9.91 -18.22 9.25
CA ALA A 635 -9.35 -19.56 9.10
C ALA A 635 -10.37 -20.70 9.27
N ILE A 636 -10.02 -21.86 8.71
CA ILE A 636 -10.75 -23.13 8.86
C ILE A 636 -9.77 -24.23 9.29
N LEU A 637 -10.05 -24.86 10.43
CA LEU A 637 -9.31 -26.02 10.93
C LEU A 637 -10.21 -27.26 10.90
N PHE A 638 -9.84 -28.21 10.05
CA PHE A 638 -10.54 -29.49 9.91
C PHE A 638 -10.14 -30.48 11.01
N ASP A 639 -11.08 -31.34 11.40
CA ASP A 639 -10.94 -32.26 12.53
C ASP A 639 -10.06 -33.49 12.25
N SER A 640 -9.91 -33.86 10.98
CA SER A 640 -9.29 -35.11 10.57
C SER A 640 -8.57 -35.01 9.24
N ASP A 641 -7.51 -35.79 9.08
CA ASP A 641 -6.78 -35.86 7.81
C ASP A 641 -7.50 -36.78 6.81
N SER A 642 -7.50 -36.37 5.54
CA SER A 642 -7.80 -37.26 4.42
C SER A 642 -6.89 -36.94 3.23
N ALA A 643 -6.62 -37.94 2.39
CA ALA A 643 -5.80 -37.72 1.20
C ALA A 643 -6.43 -36.70 0.24
N ASP A 644 -7.77 -36.68 0.17
CA ASP A 644 -8.54 -35.73 -0.64
C ASP A 644 -8.44 -34.29 -0.08
N LEU A 645 -8.64 -34.12 1.23
CA LEU A 645 -8.49 -32.82 1.88
C LEU A 645 -7.07 -32.29 1.73
N ASN A 646 -6.05 -33.11 1.97
CA ASN A 646 -4.66 -32.68 1.86
C ASN A 646 -4.29 -32.25 0.43
N ALA A 647 -4.84 -32.92 -0.60
CA ALA A 647 -4.68 -32.50 -1.99
C ALA A 647 -5.40 -31.17 -2.29
N LYS A 648 -6.60 -30.97 -1.73
CA LYS A 648 -7.36 -29.71 -1.82
C LYS A 648 -6.62 -28.55 -1.13
N ILE A 649 -6.06 -28.76 0.05
CA ILE A 649 -5.23 -27.77 0.76
C ILE A 649 -3.97 -27.45 -0.05
N GLN A 650 -3.26 -28.47 -0.55
CA GLN A 650 -2.07 -28.25 -1.37
C GLN A 650 -2.38 -27.43 -2.64
N ARG A 651 -3.56 -27.64 -3.25
CA ARG A 651 -4.03 -26.85 -4.38
C ARG A 651 -4.34 -25.40 -3.97
N TYR A 652 -4.97 -25.19 -2.82
CA TYR A 652 -5.26 -23.86 -2.30
C TYR A 652 -3.98 -23.04 -2.03
N GLU A 653 -2.89 -23.69 -1.60
CA GLU A 653 -1.61 -23.01 -1.34
C GLU A 653 -1.05 -22.23 -2.54
N SER A 654 -1.43 -22.56 -3.79
CA SER A 654 -1.02 -21.82 -4.99
C SER A 654 -1.87 -20.59 -5.33
N ALA A 655 -3.02 -20.40 -4.67
CA ALA A 655 -3.95 -19.30 -4.93
C ALA A 655 -4.68 -18.90 -3.64
N LYS A 656 -3.92 -18.40 -2.67
CA LYS A 656 -4.45 -18.01 -1.35
C LYS A 656 -5.32 -16.76 -1.45
N VAL A 657 -6.35 -16.72 -0.61
CA VAL A 657 -7.20 -15.53 -0.47
C VAL A 657 -6.52 -14.56 0.51
N PRO A 658 -6.19 -13.32 0.09
CA PRO A 658 -5.69 -12.31 1.02
C PRO A 658 -6.84 -11.80 1.90
N LEU A 659 -6.54 -11.51 3.17
CA LEU A 659 -7.52 -11.04 4.16
C LEU A 659 -7.45 -9.53 4.36
N TYR A 660 -6.23 -8.97 4.35
CA TYR A 660 -5.93 -7.56 4.54
C TYR A 660 -4.54 -7.23 3.97
N TYR A 661 -4.34 -5.96 3.68
CA TYR A 661 -3.09 -5.44 3.13
C TYR A 661 -2.05 -5.34 4.25
N ASP A 662 -0.85 -5.88 4.01
CA ASP A 662 0.27 -5.90 4.97
C ASP A 662 1.55 -5.21 4.44
N GLY A 663 1.43 -4.42 3.37
CA GLY A 663 2.51 -3.59 2.84
C GLY A 663 2.62 -2.22 3.53
N GLU A 664 3.63 -1.43 3.15
CA GLU A 664 3.71 -0.01 3.53
C GLU A 664 2.46 0.72 3.04
N ASP A 665 1.93 1.63 3.85
CA ASP A 665 0.75 2.41 3.47
C ASP A 665 1.03 3.13 2.15
N VAL A 666 0.36 2.69 1.09
CA VAL A 666 0.59 3.21 -0.26
C VAL A 666 -0.06 4.58 -0.48
N HIS A 667 -0.83 5.05 0.49
CA HIS A 667 -1.28 6.44 0.56
C HIS A 667 -0.18 7.35 1.15
N GLU A 668 0.89 6.79 1.73
CA GLU A 668 2.02 7.56 2.23
C GLU A 668 3.06 7.84 1.15
N GLY A 669 3.24 9.12 0.84
CA GLY A 669 4.25 9.60 -0.10
C GLY A 669 3.74 10.77 -0.95
N PRO A 670 4.65 11.51 -1.60
CA PRO A 670 4.24 12.57 -2.51
C PRO A 670 3.52 11.98 -3.73
N LEU A 671 2.39 12.59 -4.12
CA LEU A 671 1.61 12.18 -5.30
C LEU A 671 2.47 12.13 -6.56
N THR A 672 3.37 13.10 -6.72
CA THR A 672 4.31 13.18 -7.84
C THR A 672 5.73 13.41 -7.34
N ILE A 673 6.73 13.23 -8.19
CA ILE A 673 8.11 13.63 -7.86
C ILE A 673 8.31 15.16 -7.80
N ILE A 674 7.30 15.97 -8.16
CA ILE A 674 7.38 17.43 -8.24
C ILE A 674 6.78 18.05 -6.96
N ASP A 675 7.62 18.46 -6.03
CA ASP A 675 7.19 19.00 -4.73
C ASP A 675 6.31 20.25 -4.83
N SER A 676 6.59 21.14 -5.78
CA SER A 676 5.76 22.34 -6.01
C SER A 676 4.35 21.96 -6.42
N LEU A 677 4.18 21.00 -7.33
CA LEU A 677 2.88 20.50 -7.75
C LEU A 677 2.13 19.86 -6.59
N ASN A 678 2.80 19.02 -5.79
CA ASN A 678 2.17 18.38 -4.62
C ASN A 678 1.65 19.43 -3.62
N ARG A 679 2.44 20.45 -3.32
CA ARG A 679 2.02 21.57 -2.46
C ARG A 679 0.85 22.36 -3.07
N GLU A 680 0.90 22.63 -4.37
CA GLU A 680 -0.19 23.34 -5.06
C GLU A 680 -1.50 22.55 -5.04
N LEU A 681 -1.45 21.24 -5.25
CA LEU A 681 -2.63 20.36 -5.17
C LEU A 681 -3.15 20.27 -3.74
N ALA A 682 -2.29 20.11 -2.73
CA ALA A 682 -2.72 20.13 -1.33
C ALA A 682 -3.38 21.46 -0.95
N ASN A 683 -2.77 22.59 -1.33
CA ASN A 683 -3.31 23.93 -1.07
C ASN A 683 -4.63 24.23 -1.81
N ALA A 684 -4.99 23.44 -2.83
CA ALA A 684 -6.23 23.60 -3.57
C ALA A 684 -7.45 23.05 -2.80
N GLU A 685 -7.28 22.33 -1.70
CA GLU A 685 -8.36 21.65 -0.97
C GLU A 685 -9.56 22.57 -0.69
N TYR A 686 -9.32 23.71 -0.05
CA TYR A 686 -10.40 24.62 0.30
C TYR A 686 -11.19 25.11 -0.92
N VAL A 687 -10.51 25.52 -2.00
CA VAL A 687 -11.17 26.05 -3.20
C VAL A 687 -11.87 24.94 -3.99
N MET A 688 -11.31 23.73 -4.00
CA MET A 688 -11.94 22.58 -4.65
C MET A 688 -13.20 22.17 -3.91
N ASP A 689 -13.15 22.01 -2.59
CA ASP A 689 -14.31 21.59 -1.79
C ASP A 689 -15.43 22.63 -1.73
N ASN A 690 -15.09 23.92 -1.72
CA ASN A 690 -16.07 24.99 -1.51
C ASN A 690 -16.49 25.73 -2.77
N GLU A 691 -15.82 25.52 -3.91
CA GLU A 691 -16.14 26.24 -5.15
C GLU A 691 -16.25 25.34 -6.40
N ALA A 692 -15.61 24.16 -6.42
CA ALA A 692 -15.73 23.21 -7.53
C ALA A 692 -16.68 22.05 -7.20
N PHE A 693 -16.51 21.40 -6.04
CA PHE A 693 -17.29 20.23 -5.64
C PHE A 693 -18.62 20.64 -5.02
N LEU A 694 -19.46 21.28 -5.83
CA LEU A 694 -20.76 21.78 -5.44
C LEU A 694 -21.88 20.89 -5.97
N PHE A 695 -22.96 20.81 -5.21
CA PHE A 695 -24.19 20.15 -5.62
C PHE A 695 -25.39 21.08 -5.57
N GLU A 696 -26.38 20.80 -6.41
CA GLU A 696 -27.61 21.59 -6.49
C GLU A 696 -28.62 21.08 -5.46
N THR A 697 -28.98 21.94 -4.51
CA THR A 697 -30.04 21.69 -3.53
C THR A 697 -31.43 21.81 -4.19
N PRO A 698 -32.50 21.30 -3.55
CA PRO A 698 -33.86 21.43 -4.07
C PRO A 698 -34.38 22.86 -4.15
N GLN A 699 -33.67 23.81 -3.52
CA GLN A 699 -33.94 25.25 -3.58
C GLN A 699 -33.13 25.94 -4.70
N SER A 700 -32.49 25.18 -5.58
CA SER A 700 -31.57 25.64 -6.63
C SER A 700 -30.40 26.48 -6.08
N GLN A 701 -29.95 26.15 -4.86
CA GLN A 701 -28.72 26.69 -4.28
C GLN A 701 -27.59 25.70 -4.53
N TRP A 702 -26.39 26.20 -4.83
CA TRP A 702 -25.18 25.40 -4.94
C TRP A 702 -24.42 25.45 -3.61
N ILE A 703 -24.19 24.29 -3.00
CA ILE A 703 -23.48 24.16 -1.72
C ILE A 703 -22.43 23.04 -1.80
N PRO A 704 -21.40 23.03 -0.92
CA PRO A 704 -20.36 22.01 -0.93
C PRO A 704 -20.90 20.58 -0.81
N SER A 705 -20.34 19.66 -1.58
CA SER A 705 -20.67 18.23 -1.49
C SER A 705 -20.33 17.68 -0.11
N THR A 706 -21.20 16.81 0.40
CA THR A 706 -20.95 16.04 1.63
C THR A 706 -20.38 14.66 1.33
N VAL A 707 -20.43 14.21 0.07
CA VAL A 707 -19.99 12.87 -0.37
C VAL A 707 -18.59 12.90 -0.97
N TYR A 708 -18.27 13.94 -1.75
CA TYR A 708 -17.04 14.05 -2.52
C TYR A 708 -16.16 15.15 -1.95
N LYS A 709 -14.96 14.77 -1.51
CA LYS A 709 -13.94 15.65 -0.92
C LYS A 709 -12.63 15.59 -1.70
N TRP A 710 -11.91 16.70 -1.73
CA TRP A 710 -10.63 16.83 -2.41
C TRP A 710 -9.54 15.95 -1.81
N ALA A 711 -9.48 15.83 -0.48
CA ALA A 711 -8.55 14.94 0.19
C ALA A 711 -8.73 13.48 -0.27
N ASP A 712 -9.96 12.94 -0.18
CA ASP A 712 -10.30 11.60 -0.67
C ASP A 712 -9.96 11.41 -2.16
N PHE A 713 -10.10 12.46 -2.99
CA PHE A 713 -9.72 12.42 -4.39
C PHE A 713 -8.20 12.29 -4.57
N LEU A 714 -7.42 13.09 -3.83
CA LEU A 714 -5.97 13.03 -3.90
C LEU A 714 -5.44 11.68 -3.41
N ASP A 715 -6.03 11.08 -2.38
CA ASP A 715 -5.67 9.74 -1.89
C ASP A 715 -5.92 8.67 -2.96
N GLY A 716 -7.07 8.72 -3.62
CA GLY A 716 -7.40 7.82 -4.72
C GLY A 716 -6.53 8.05 -5.96
N LEU A 717 -6.23 9.30 -6.28
CA LEU A 717 -5.32 9.66 -7.38
C LEU A 717 -3.89 9.19 -7.10
N ASN A 718 -3.44 9.28 -5.86
CA ASN A 718 -2.13 8.81 -5.41
C ASN A 718 -1.97 7.31 -5.66
N ALA A 719 -2.93 6.51 -5.19
CA ALA A 719 -2.94 5.07 -5.44
C ALA A 719 -2.94 4.75 -6.94
N MET A 720 -3.77 5.43 -7.73
CA MET A 720 -3.91 5.17 -9.17
C MET A 720 -2.73 5.67 -10.01
N HIS A 721 -1.99 6.69 -9.55
CA HIS A 721 -0.78 7.17 -10.20
C HIS A 721 0.45 6.34 -9.84
N ASN A 722 0.69 6.12 -8.55
CA ASN A 722 1.93 5.52 -8.07
C ASN A 722 1.92 3.99 -8.16
N ILE A 723 0.77 3.36 -7.94
CA ILE A 723 0.60 1.90 -8.03
C ILE A 723 0.00 1.54 -9.39
N GLY A 724 -1.14 2.15 -9.70
CA GLY A 724 -1.95 1.78 -10.86
C GLY A 724 -2.64 0.42 -10.70
N VAL A 725 -3.31 0.00 -11.76
CA VAL A 725 -4.11 -1.24 -11.80
C VAL A 725 -3.89 -1.93 -13.14
N ALA A 726 -3.59 -3.23 -13.11
CA ALA A 726 -3.30 -4.02 -14.33
C ALA A 726 -2.20 -3.39 -15.21
N GLY A 727 -1.18 -2.79 -14.59
CA GLY A 727 -0.10 -2.08 -15.29
C GLY A 727 -0.47 -0.69 -15.84
N ASN A 728 -1.74 -0.28 -15.76
CA ASN A 728 -2.18 1.06 -16.14
C ASN A 728 -2.08 2.01 -14.94
N LYS A 729 -1.47 3.17 -15.15
CA LYS A 729 -1.35 4.23 -14.14
C LYS A 729 -2.04 5.49 -14.64
N PHE A 730 -2.61 6.26 -13.71
CA PHE A 730 -3.13 7.57 -14.06
C PHE A 730 -1.97 8.47 -14.48
N TRP A 731 -1.93 8.83 -15.75
CA TRP A 731 -0.81 9.61 -16.28
C TRP A 731 -0.86 11.07 -15.85
N LEU A 732 0.19 11.53 -15.15
CA LEU A 732 0.36 12.92 -14.70
C LEU A 732 1.62 13.59 -15.28
N LEU A 733 2.67 12.82 -15.58
CA LEU A 733 4.01 13.33 -15.91
C LEU A 733 4.55 12.71 -17.19
N ASP A 734 5.30 13.51 -17.95
CA ASP A 734 6.20 13.08 -19.02
C ASP A 734 7.66 13.20 -18.56
N GLU A 735 8.41 12.11 -18.65
CA GLU A 735 9.83 12.07 -18.28
C GLU A 735 10.73 12.98 -19.15
N ASN A 736 10.24 13.41 -20.32
CA ASN A 736 11.00 14.21 -21.28
C ASN A 736 10.73 15.72 -21.17
N GLU A 737 9.86 16.14 -20.26
CA GLU A 737 9.45 17.54 -20.10
C GLU A 737 9.88 18.11 -18.75
N ASP A 738 9.99 19.44 -18.68
CA ASP A 738 10.34 20.13 -17.43
C ASP A 738 9.19 20.13 -16.40
N ASP A 739 9.52 20.38 -15.13
CA ASP A 739 8.57 20.39 -14.02
C ASP A 739 7.40 21.37 -14.22
N ALA A 740 7.62 22.51 -14.89
CA ALA A 740 6.59 23.51 -15.10
C ALA A 740 5.58 23.06 -16.18
N THR A 741 6.06 22.36 -17.21
CA THR A 741 5.23 21.75 -18.25
C THR A 741 4.48 20.55 -17.69
N ASN A 742 5.16 19.66 -16.96
CA ASN A 742 4.55 18.52 -16.28
C ASN A 742 3.49 18.94 -15.26
N SER A 743 3.71 20.02 -14.52
CA SER A 743 2.69 20.59 -13.61
C SER A 743 1.41 21.00 -14.36
N LYS A 744 1.50 21.48 -15.60
CA LYS A 744 0.33 21.79 -16.43
C LYS A 744 -0.35 20.54 -16.95
N TYR A 745 0.42 19.55 -17.42
CA TYR A 745 -0.14 18.26 -17.87
C TYR A 745 -0.94 17.58 -16.76
N ALA A 746 -0.37 17.49 -15.55
CA ALA A 746 -1.04 16.91 -14.40
C ALA A 746 -2.37 17.62 -14.07
N LYS A 747 -2.35 18.95 -13.99
CA LYS A 747 -3.56 19.75 -13.72
C LYS A 747 -4.63 19.62 -14.81
N VAL A 748 -4.24 19.54 -16.07
CA VAL A 748 -5.19 19.31 -17.18
C VAL A 748 -5.77 17.90 -17.14
N ALA A 749 -4.97 16.88 -16.85
CA ALA A 749 -5.45 15.51 -16.69
C ALA A 749 -6.47 15.40 -15.55
N ILE A 750 -6.15 15.99 -14.39
CA ILE A 750 -7.04 16.08 -13.23
C ILE A 750 -8.33 16.83 -13.59
N ALA A 751 -8.22 17.99 -14.23
CA ALA A 751 -9.39 18.78 -14.61
C ALA A 751 -10.31 18.04 -15.60
N ALA A 752 -9.74 17.29 -16.55
CA ALA A 752 -10.52 16.53 -17.52
C ALA A 752 -11.37 15.45 -16.83
N PHE A 753 -10.77 14.71 -15.89
CA PHE A 753 -11.48 13.71 -15.09
C PHE A 753 -12.57 14.33 -14.20
N LEU A 754 -12.23 15.40 -13.48
CA LEU A 754 -13.16 16.05 -12.56
C LEU A 754 -14.31 16.74 -13.27
N ALA A 755 -14.11 17.26 -14.48
CA ALA A 755 -15.18 17.84 -15.28
C ALA A 755 -16.33 16.85 -15.55
N GLN A 756 -15.97 15.59 -15.84
CA GLN A 756 -16.93 14.51 -16.04
C GLN A 756 -17.59 14.14 -14.72
N SER A 757 -16.77 13.93 -13.68
CA SER A 757 -17.20 13.61 -12.31
C SER A 757 -18.24 14.60 -11.77
N MET A 758 -18.00 15.90 -11.98
CA MET A 758 -18.89 16.99 -11.56
C MET A 758 -20.26 16.90 -12.24
N GLN A 759 -20.29 16.51 -13.51
CA GLN A 759 -21.53 16.38 -14.26
C GLN A 759 -22.28 15.07 -13.97
N GLU A 760 -21.57 13.96 -13.75
CA GLU A 760 -22.19 12.65 -13.52
C GLU A 760 -22.74 12.50 -12.09
N THR A 761 -21.98 12.90 -11.07
CA THR A 761 -22.29 12.49 -9.68
C THR A 761 -22.24 13.62 -8.66
N ILE A 762 -21.20 14.47 -8.68
CA ILE A 762 -20.99 15.47 -7.63
C ILE A 762 -22.15 16.47 -7.58
N ARG A 763 -22.66 16.92 -8.74
CA ARG A 763 -23.79 17.85 -8.80
C ARG A 763 -25.08 17.33 -8.13
N TYR A 764 -25.21 16.02 -7.94
CA TYR A 764 -26.36 15.37 -7.30
C TYR A 764 -26.09 14.97 -5.85
N ASN A 765 -24.85 15.16 -5.36
CA ASN A 765 -24.40 14.70 -4.04
C ASN A 765 -24.69 13.20 -3.81
N ALA A 766 -24.54 12.40 -4.86
CA ALA A 766 -24.87 10.98 -4.84
C ALA A 766 -23.69 10.16 -5.36
N CYS A 767 -23.29 9.16 -4.58
CA CYS A 767 -22.36 8.11 -4.99
C CYS A 767 -23.07 6.98 -5.73
N ASP A 768 -24.32 6.70 -5.36
CA ASP A 768 -25.19 5.71 -5.96
C ASP A 768 -26.06 6.30 -7.06
N GLU A 769 -26.33 5.51 -8.07
CA GLU A 769 -27.20 5.89 -9.16
C GLU A 769 -28.62 6.21 -8.67
N ASN A 770 -29.13 7.34 -9.13
CA ASN A 770 -30.53 7.71 -8.91
C ASN A 770 -31.45 6.94 -9.86
N ASN A 771 -32.69 6.70 -9.42
CA ASN A 771 -33.72 6.18 -10.32
C ASN A 771 -34.22 7.29 -11.27
N TRP A 772 -33.79 7.21 -12.53
CA TRP A 772 -34.18 8.11 -13.62
C TRP A 772 -35.24 7.51 -14.55
N SER A 773 -35.70 6.29 -14.26
CA SER A 773 -36.59 5.52 -15.13
C SER A 773 -38.00 6.10 -15.13
N GLU A 774 -38.47 6.55 -16.30
CA GLU A 774 -39.79 7.15 -16.48
C GLU A 774 -40.47 6.63 -17.76
N THR A 775 -41.79 6.67 -17.79
CA THR A 775 -42.60 6.23 -18.95
C THR A 775 -42.24 6.99 -20.23
N ARG A 776 -41.84 8.26 -20.12
CA ARG A 776 -41.37 9.07 -21.27
C ARG A 776 -40.09 8.53 -21.91
N TRP A 777 -39.33 7.70 -21.20
CA TRP A 777 -38.10 7.06 -21.66
C TRP A 777 -38.23 5.54 -21.85
N GLY A 778 -39.46 5.00 -21.87
CA GLY A 778 -39.72 3.60 -22.18
C GLY A 778 -39.94 2.68 -20.97
N ALA A 779 -39.86 3.18 -19.73
CA ALA A 779 -40.13 2.39 -18.54
C ALA A 779 -41.63 2.00 -18.45
N PRO A 780 -41.98 0.86 -17.81
CA PRO A 780 -43.38 0.41 -17.69
C PRO A 780 -44.24 1.33 -16.80
N THR A 781 -43.60 2.08 -15.90
CA THR A 781 -44.22 3.09 -15.04
C THR A 781 -43.17 4.14 -14.67
N ASP A 782 -43.56 5.22 -14.01
CA ASP A 782 -42.60 6.21 -13.52
C ASP A 782 -41.95 5.71 -12.21
N TYR A 783 -40.62 5.79 -12.15
CA TYR A 783 -39.77 5.31 -11.05
C TYR A 783 -40.06 3.86 -10.64
N PRO A 784 -40.02 2.88 -11.57
CA PRO A 784 -40.15 1.47 -11.23
C PRO A 784 -39.04 1.07 -10.26
N MET A 785 -39.34 0.23 -9.27
CA MET A 785 -38.30 -0.26 -8.36
C MET A 785 -37.30 -1.19 -9.06
N GLY A 786 -37.70 -1.80 -10.19
CA GLY A 786 -36.81 -2.59 -11.07
C GLY A 786 -35.65 -1.81 -11.70
N ALA A 787 -35.61 -0.48 -11.52
CA ALA A 787 -34.50 0.36 -11.99
C ALA A 787 -33.13 -0.05 -11.41
N SER A 788 -33.08 -0.76 -10.28
CA SER A 788 -31.84 -1.34 -9.75
C SER A 788 -31.21 -2.38 -10.70
N CYS A 789 -32.04 -3.08 -11.49
CA CYS A 789 -31.59 -4.07 -12.47
C CYS A 789 -31.02 -3.42 -13.75
N GLY A 790 -31.37 -2.17 -14.01
CA GLY A 790 -31.04 -1.47 -15.24
C GLY A 790 -32.00 -0.31 -15.53
N GLN A 791 -31.50 0.72 -16.21
CA GLN A 791 -32.27 1.90 -16.60
C GLN A 791 -32.01 2.26 -18.07
N LEU A 792 -32.96 2.93 -18.73
CA LEU A 792 -32.82 3.37 -20.13
C LEU A 792 -32.45 2.22 -21.10
N ASP A 793 -33.22 1.13 -21.06
CA ASP A 793 -33.01 -0.11 -21.84
C ASP A 793 -31.73 -0.89 -21.52
N GLN A 794 -30.98 -0.50 -20.48
CA GLN A 794 -29.82 -1.24 -19.98
C GLN A 794 -30.24 -2.39 -19.06
N LYS A 795 -29.38 -3.40 -18.95
CA LYS A 795 -29.53 -4.55 -18.03
C LYS A 795 -28.20 -4.86 -17.36
N TYR A 796 -28.00 -4.33 -16.18
CA TYR A 796 -26.70 -4.34 -15.51
C TYR A 796 -26.21 -5.74 -15.15
N ALA A 797 -27.11 -6.66 -14.82
CA ALA A 797 -26.78 -8.06 -14.55
C ALA A 797 -26.34 -8.85 -15.79
N ASP A 798 -26.66 -8.37 -17.00
CA ASP A 798 -26.23 -8.96 -18.27
C ASP A 798 -24.87 -8.38 -18.75
N TYR A 799 -24.34 -7.37 -18.06
CA TYR A 799 -23.04 -6.77 -18.42
C TYR A 799 -21.93 -7.78 -18.13
N GLY A 800 -21.12 -8.07 -19.15
CA GLY A 800 -20.13 -9.13 -19.10
C GLY A 800 -20.64 -10.49 -19.57
N VAL A 801 -21.85 -10.61 -20.12
CA VAL A 801 -22.28 -11.87 -20.77
C VAL A 801 -22.01 -11.77 -22.27
N ASN A 802 -21.31 -12.76 -22.83
CA ASN A 802 -21.15 -12.84 -24.28
C ASN A 802 -22.51 -13.18 -24.92
N PRO A 803 -23.07 -12.33 -25.81
CA PRO A 803 -24.41 -12.52 -26.36
C PRO A 803 -24.51 -13.69 -27.34
N ILE A 804 -23.38 -14.23 -27.83
CA ILE A 804 -23.31 -15.35 -28.77
C ILE A 804 -23.16 -16.67 -28.01
N SER A 805 -22.21 -16.75 -27.08
CA SER A 805 -21.94 -17.99 -26.33
C SER A 805 -22.83 -18.15 -25.10
N GLY A 806 -23.37 -17.06 -24.56
CA GLY A 806 -24.11 -17.02 -23.30
C GLY A 806 -23.22 -17.21 -22.06
N LEU A 807 -21.89 -17.22 -22.23
CA LEU A 807 -20.93 -17.36 -21.13
C LEU A 807 -20.62 -15.99 -20.51
N ASP A 808 -20.40 -15.99 -19.19
CA ASP A 808 -19.87 -14.83 -18.49
C ASP A 808 -18.40 -14.61 -18.92
N HIS A 809 -18.03 -13.34 -19.11
CA HIS A 809 -16.67 -12.87 -19.22
C HIS A 809 -15.90 -13.25 -17.95
N ALA A 810 -14.60 -13.56 -18.09
CA ALA A 810 -13.79 -14.11 -17.01
C ALA A 810 -13.78 -13.27 -15.71
N TYR A 811 -13.88 -11.95 -15.84
CA TYR A 811 -13.92 -10.99 -14.72
C TYR A 811 -15.32 -10.63 -14.24
N SER A 812 -16.38 -11.26 -14.74
CA SER A 812 -17.73 -10.93 -14.29
C SER A 812 -17.96 -11.49 -12.90
N CYS A 813 -18.31 -10.62 -11.94
CA CYS A 813 -18.74 -11.09 -10.61
C CYS A 813 -19.83 -12.15 -10.76
N PRO A 814 -19.87 -13.23 -9.96
CA PRO A 814 -20.97 -14.19 -10.02
C PRO A 814 -22.33 -13.52 -9.78
N ARG A 815 -23.41 -14.01 -10.39
CA ARG A 815 -24.76 -13.60 -9.98
C ARG A 815 -25.03 -14.11 -8.58
N ASP A 816 -25.56 -13.24 -7.74
CA ASP A 816 -25.98 -13.58 -6.40
C ASP A 816 -27.45 -13.20 -6.21
N ASP A 817 -28.30 -14.21 -6.35
CA ASP A 817 -29.75 -14.08 -6.15
C ASP A 817 -30.11 -13.91 -4.66
N ARG A 818 -29.13 -14.04 -3.75
CA ARG A 818 -29.27 -13.83 -2.30
C ARG A 818 -28.83 -12.44 -1.84
N MET A 819 -28.36 -11.60 -2.75
CA MET A 819 -27.85 -10.27 -2.41
C MET A 819 -28.97 -9.37 -1.87
N GLU A 820 -28.78 -8.88 -0.64
CA GLU A 820 -29.61 -7.88 0.01
C GLU A 820 -28.80 -6.60 0.22
N VAL A 821 -29.07 -5.57 -0.58
CA VAL A 821 -28.32 -4.31 -0.53
C VAL A 821 -29.21 -3.14 -0.93
N SER A 822 -29.05 -2.02 -0.23
CA SER A 822 -29.68 -0.73 -0.55
C SER A 822 -28.61 0.29 -0.96
N ALA A 823 -28.95 1.20 -1.87
CA ALA A 823 -28.14 2.40 -2.09
C ALA A 823 -28.12 3.26 -0.82
N LEU A 824 -26.98 3.89 -0.54
CA LEU A 824 -26.81 4.75 0.64
C LEU A 824 -27.14 6.20 0.32
N THR A 825 -26.74 6.63 -0.88
CA THR A 825 -26.95 7.99 -1.36
C THR A 825 -28.04 8.03 -2.41
N HIS A 826 -28.66 9.19 -2.56
CA HIS A 826 -29.72 9.41 -3.54
C HIS A 826 -29.93 10.92 -3.74
N ALA A 827 -30.72 11.27 -4.74
CA ALA A 827 -31.08 12.63 -5.05
C ALA A 827 -31.97 13.25 -3.96
N GLN A 828 -31.79 14.55 -3.69
CA GLN A 828 -32.45 15.21 -2.55
C GLN A 828 -33.66 16.10 -2.92
N TRP A 829 -34.08 16.14 -4.19
CA TRP A 829 -35.19 17.00 -4.62
C TRP A 829 -36.54 16.63 -3.98
N TYR A 830 -37.51 17.55 -4.05
CA TYR A 830 -38.81 17.32 -3.44
C TYR A 830 -39.53 16.11 -4.08
N GLY A 831 -39.75 15.06 -3.28
CA GLY A 831 -40.32 13.80 -3.76
C GLY A 831 -39.32 12.92 -4.52
N ALA A 832 -38.01 13.12 -4.31
CA ALA A 832 -36.98 12.32 -4.94
C ALA A 832 -37.23 10.81 -4.78
N PRO A 833 -36.93 10.01 -5.83
CA PRO A 833 -36.99 8.57 -5.74
C PRO A 833 -36.22 8.04 -4.55
N ALA A 834 -36.75 7.02 -3.90
CA ALA A 834 -36.00 6.31 -2.86
C ALA A 834 -34.69 5.74 -3.42
N PRO A 835 -33.69 5.53 -2.55
CA PRO A 835 -32.52 4.74 -2.87
C PRO A 835 -32.93 3.41 -3.54
N VAL A 836 -32.26 3.07 -4.64
CA VAL A 836 -32.47 1.79 -5.33
C VAL A 836 -32.00 0.62 -4.45
N PHE A 837 -32.53 -0.57 -4.70
CA PHE A 837 -32.22 -1.74 -3.88
C PHE A 837 -32.30 -3.06 -4.65
N ALA A 838 -31.65 -4.09 -4.10
CA ALA A 838 -31.76 -5.47 -4.52
C ALA A 838 -32.09 -6.35 -3.30
N ALA A 839 -32.96 -7.33 -3.52
CA ALA A 839 -33.39 -8.28 -2.51
C ALA A 839 -33.84 -9.59 -3.17
N PRO A 840 -33.70 -10.74 -2.50
CA PRO A 840 -34.25 -12.01 -2.97
C PRO A 840 -35.78 -11.95 -3.07
N ASP A 841 -36.35 -12.64 -4.06
CA ASP A 841 -37.81 -12.72 -4.18
C ASP A 841 -38.43 -13.39 -2.95
N SER A 842 -37.73 -14.35 -2.32
CA SER A 842 -38.16 -15.00 -1.08
C SER A 842 -38.36 -14.02 0.08
N VAL A 843 -37.50 -13.01 0.21
CA VAL A 843 -37.62 -11.95 1.23
C VAL A 843 -38.86 -11.09 0.95
N LEU A 844 -39.01 -10.65 -0.29
CA LEU A 844 -40.12 -9.76 -0.67
C LEU A 844 -41.47 -10.49 -0.65
N GLU A 845 -41.50 -11.78 -1.01
CA GLU A 845 -42.71 -12.61 -0.96
C GLU A 845 -43.16 -12.87 0.48
N GLU A 846 -42.23 -13.20 1.40
CA GLU A 846 -42.54 -13.38 2.82
C GLU A 846 -43.18 -12.12 3.43
N ARG A 847 -42.71 -10.94 2.99
CA ARG A 847 -43.24 -9.62 3.41
C ARG A 847 -44.51 -9.20 2.65
N GLY A 848 -44.97 -9.97 1.66
CA GLY A 848 -46.15 -9.64 0.85
C GLY A 848 -45.96 -8.45 -0.09
N LEU A 849 -44.72 -8.17 -0.51
CA LEU A 849 -44.33 -7.00 -1.31
C LEU A 849 -44.32 -7.28 -2.81
N LEU A 850 -44.54 -8.52 -3.24
CA LEU A 850 -44.61 -8.90 -4.66
C LEU A 850 -46.07 -9.06 -5.13
N VAL A 851 -46.34 -8.59 -6.35
CA VAL A 851 -47.60 -8.83 -7.07
C VAL A 851 -47.29 -9.53 -8.39
N ASN A 852 -47.72 -10.79 -8.53
CA ASN A 852 -47.37 -11.67 -9.65
C ASN A 852 -45.85 -11.83 -9.87
N GLY A 853 -45.06 -11.86 -8.80
CA GLY A 853 -43.60 -11.99 -8.87
C GLY A 853 -42.86 -10.70 -9.26
N HIS A 854 -43.54 -9.55 -9.19
CA HIS A 854 -42.97 -8.25 -9.55
C HIS A 854 -43.07 -7.26 -8.40
N VAL A 855 -42.06 -6.40 -8.30
CA VAL A 855 -42.11 -5.23 -7.41
C VAL A 855 -42.97 -4.12 -8.03
N GLY A 856 -43.19 -3.05 -7.29
CA GLY A 856 -43.96 -1.91 -7.79
C GLY A 856 -43.07 -0.73 -8.18
N ARG A 857 -43.45 0.45 -7.69
CA ARG A 857 -42.80 1.72 -8.06
C ARG A 857 -42.72 2.69 -6.89
N TRP A 858 -41.84 3.67 -7.02
CA TRP A 858 -41.90 4.86 -6.20
C TRP A 858 -42.97 5.82 -6.72
N SER A 859 -43.81 6.34 -5.84
CA SER A 859 -44.69 7.47 -6.18
C SER A 859 -44.17 8.72 -5.52
N ILE A 860 -44.00 9.78 -6.31
CA ILE A 860 -43.65 11.12 -5.81
C ILE A 860 -44.81 11.83 -5.09
N ASN A 861 -46.01 11.23 -5.10
CA ASN A 861 -47.21 11.81 -4.48
C ASN A 861 -47.19 11.63 -2.97
N GLY A 862 -47.88 12.53 -2.27
CA GLY A 862 -47.96 12.54 -0.80
C GLY A 862 -47.02 13.57 -0.19
N HIS A 863 -47.28 13.91 1.06
CA HIS A 863 -46.47 14.86 1.83
C HIS A 863 -46.19 14.26 3.20
N CYS A 864 -44.92 14.33 3.62
CA CYS A 864 -44.48 13.91 4.93
C CYS A 864 -44.64 15.09 5.89
N ASN A 865 -45.54 14.95 6.88
CA ASN A 865 -45.78 16.01 7.87
C ASN A 865 -44.57 16.18 8.80
N ASP A 866 -43.88 15.07 9.09
CA ASP A 866 -42.66 15.03 9.87
C ASP A 866 -41.53 14.61 8.91
N VAL A 867 -40.50 15.46 8.79
CA VAL A 867 -39.33 15.19 7.96
C VAL A 867 -38.30 14.48 8.84
N PRO A 868 -37.86 13.25 8.50
CA PRO A 868 -36.93 12.50 9.32
C PRO A 868 -35.55 13.18 9.31
N GLU A 869 -35.00 13.45 10.49
CA GLU A 869 -33.60 13.89 10.64
C GLU A 869 -32.63 12.71 10.55
N THR A 870 -33.06 11.53 10.99
CA THR A 870 -32.32 10.27 10.95
C THR A 870 -33.21 9.14 10.46
N VAL A 871 -32.60 8.05 10.00
CA VAL A 871 -33.31 6.81 9.65
C VAL A 871 -32.67 5.59 10.31
N ASP A 872 -33.45 4.51 10.40
CA ASP A 872 -33.00 3.23 10.94
C ASP A 872 -32.01 2.57 9.96
N GLY A 873 -30.72 2.70 10.26
CA GLY A 873 -29.62 2.16 9.46
C GLY A 873 -29.49 0.64 9.47
N SER A 874 -30.07 -0.05 10.47
CA SER A 874 -30.09 -1.52 10.50
C SER A 874 -31.08 -2.13 9.49
N LYS A 875 -32.05 -1.32 9.03
CA LYS A 875 -33.06 -1.73 8.07
C LYS A 875 -32.66 -1.41 6.64
N GLN A 876 -33.00 -2.33 5.75
CA GLN A 876 -32.95 -2.07 4.32
C GLN A 876 -33.96 -0.99 3.93
N VAL A 877 -33.73 -0.29 2.82
CA VAL A 877 -34.57 0.86 2.42
C VAL A 877 -36.04 0.50 2.26
N TRP A 878 -36.34 -0.73 1.83
CA TRP A 878 -37.70 -1.24 1.65
C TRP A 878 -38.40 -1.69 2.95
N GLU A 879 -37.66 -1.83 4.05
CA GLU A 879 -38.18 -2.20 5.38
C GLU A 879 -38.52 -1.00 6.26
N ARG A 880 -38.14 0.20 5.83
CA ARG A 880 -38.38 1.45 6.58
C ARG A 880 -39.80 1.96 6.41
N ASP A 881 -40.32 2.61 7.45
CA ASP A 881 -41.67 3.15 7.48
C ASP A 881 -41.93 4.19 6.36
N GLU A 882 -43.22 4.37 6.00
CA GLU A 882 -43.64 5.50 5.15
C GLU A 882 -43.17 6.83 5.76
N CYS A 883 -42.63 7.72 4.92
CA CYS A 883 -42.00 8.99 5.32
C CYS A 883 -40.74 8.87 6.20
N LYS A 884 -40.12 7.69 6.32
CA LYS A 884 -38.83 7.47 7.01
C LYS A 884 -37.85 6.64 6.18
N VAL A 885 -37.98 6.68 4.86
CA VAL A 885 -37.18 5.87 3.93
C VAL A 885 -35.74 6.38 3.85
N TYR A 886 -35.56 7.71 3.89
CA TYR A 886 -34.27 8.38 3.87
C TYR A 886 -34.31 9.70 4.64
N GLU A 887 -33.15 10.20 5.07
CA GLU A 887 -33.04 11.45 5.81
C GLU A 887 -33.48 12.65 4.95
N GLY A 888 -34.27 13.55 5.53
CA GLY A 888 -34.80 14.71 4.81
C GLY A 888 -35.98 14.40 3.88
N GLN A 889 -36.60 13.22 3.95
CA GLN A 889 -37.75 12.86 3.12
C GLN A 889 -38.94 13.82 3.31
N LYS A 890 -39.30 14.57 2.26
CA LYS A 890 -40.41 15.54 2.27
C LYS A 890 -41.69 15.01 1.62
N ALA A 891 -41.57 14.00 0.77
CA ALA A 891 -42.66 13.45 -0.01
C ALA A 891 -42.28 12.06 -0.56
N GLY A 892 -43.28 11.41 -1.14
CA GLY A 892 -43.14 10.15 -1.86
C GLY A 892 -43.16 8.90 -0.98
N LYS A 893 -43.44 7.76 -1.62
CA LYS A 893 -43.54 6.45 -0.97
C LYS A 893 -43.47 5.28 -1.96
N PHE A 894 -43.15 4.10 -1.44
CA PHE A 894 -43.29 2.84 -2.16
C PHE A 894 -44.77 2.49 -2.41
N ILE A 895 -45.06 2.02 -3.61
CA ILE A 895 -46.34 1.40 -3.97
C ILE A 895 -46.04 0.00 -4.51
N TRP A 896 -46.52 -1.03 -3.83
CA TRP A 896 -46.28 -2.45 -4.14
C TRP A 896 -47.43 -3.03 -4.98
N ASP A 897 -47.50 -2.62 -6.26
CA ASP A 897 -48.60 -2.95 -7.18
C ASP A 897 -48.19 -3.82 -8.39
N GLY A 898 -46.94 -4.29 -8.43
CA GLY A 898 -46.41 -5.09 -9.54
C GLY A 898 -46.09 -4.26 -10.81
N SER A 899 -46.16 -2.93 -10.74
CA SER A 899 -46.00 -2.06 -11.90
C SER A 899 -44.60 -1.99 -12.49
N SER A 900 -43.56 -2.50 -11.80
CA SER A 900 -42.23 -2.63 -12.41
C SER A 900 -42.20 -3.68 -13.52
N GLN A 901 -43.12 -4.67 -13.48
CA GLN A 901 -43.10 -5.85 -14.35
C GLN A 901 -41.78 -6.66 -14.29
N GLU A 902 -41.00 -6.48 -13.23
CA GLU A 902 -39.69 -7.12 -13.04
C GLU A 902 -39.43 -7.40 -11.54
N SER A 903 -38.61 -8.41 -11.27
CA SER A 903 -38.05 -8.68 -9.94
C SER A 903 -36.82 -7.78 -9.71
N VAL A 904 -36.38 -7.64 -8.45
CA VAL A 904 -35.09 -7.02 -8.08
C VAL A 904 -34.06 -8.03 -7.58
N GLN A 905 -34.35 -9.32 -7.69
CA GLN A 905 -33.45 -10.41 -7.32
C GLN A 905 -32.22 -10.41 -8.25
N GLY A 906 -31.03 -10.46 -7.66
CA GLY A 906 -29.76 -10.44 -8.41
C GLY A 906 -29.38 -9.08 -9.00
N CYS A 907 -30.09 -8.00 -8.65
CA CYS A 907 -29.96 -6.68 -9.26
C CYS A 907 -28.99 -5.70 -8.55
N GLY A 908 -27.93 -6.17 -7.91
CA GLY A 908 -27.02 -5.33 -7.11
C GLY A 908 -26.01 -4.44 -7.86
N TRP A 909 -26.15 -4.27 -9.18
CA TRP A 909 -25.06 -3.82 -10.07
C TRP A 909 -25.28 -2.43 -10.70
N TRP A 910 -26.05 -1.56 -10.05
CA TRP A 910 -26.25 -0.17 -10.49
C TRP A 910 -24.99 0.68 -10.35
N GLY A 911 -25.03 1.89 -10.91
CA GLY A 911 -23.91 2.84 -10.89
C GLY A 911 -23.46 3.22 -9.48
N ARG A 912 -22.16 3.07 -9.20
CA ARG A 912 -21.55 3.48 -7.93
C ARG A 912 -20.24 4.23 -8.12
N GLY A 913 -19.94 5.10 -7.17
CA GLY A 913 -18.73 5.93 -7.20
C GLY A 913 -18.83 7.04 -8.24
N VAL A 914 -17.73 7.74 -8.42
CA VAL A 914 -17.59 8.80 -9.41
C VAL A 914 -17.65 8.21 -10.83
N ILE A 915 -18.34 8.89 -11.76
CA ILE A 915 -18.59 8.40 -13.13
C ILE A 915 -19.48 7.12 -13.21
N GLN A 916 -20.03 6.64 -12.07
CA GLN A 916 -21.09 5.61 -12.00
C GLN A 916 -20.69 4.23 -12.58
N THR A 917 -19.69 3.59 -11.97
CA THR A 917 -19.28 2.22 -12.31
C THR A 917 -20.47 1.26 -12.20
N THR A 918 -20.83 0.63 -13.32
CA THR A 918 -22.09 -0.13 -13.47
C THR A 918 -21.84 -1.52 -14.07
N GLY A 919 -22.57 -2.53 -13.61
CA GLY A 919 -22.62 -3.87 -14.19
C GLY A 919 -21.55 -4.85 -13.69
N ARG A 920 -21.89 -6.16 -13.69
CA ARG A 920 -21.10 -7.25 -13.08
C ARG A 920 -19.64 -7.30 -13.54
N GLN A 921 -19.39 -7.04 -14.83
CA GLN A 921 -18.03 -7.04 -15.37
C GLN A 921 -17.16 -5.95 -14.76
N ASN A 922 -17.68 -4.73 -14.60
CA ASN A 922 -16.87 -3.61 -14.12
C ASN A 922 -16.53 -3.78 -12.63
N PHE A 923 -17.54 -4.13 -11.81
CA PHE A 923 -17.31 -4.47 -10.41
C PHE A 923 -16.37 -5.67 -10.25
N GLY A 924 -16.51 -6.70 -11.09
CA GLY A 924 -15.67 -7.88 -10.97
C GLY A 924 -14.24 -7.64 -11.43
N THR A 925 -14.02 -6.82 -12.46
CA THR A 925 -12.67 -6.40 -12.86
C THR A 925 -12.02 -5.58 -11.75
N LEU A 926 -12.75 -4.63 -11.14
CA LEU A 926 -12.28 -3.89 -9.97
C LEU A 926 -11.93 -4.83 -8.81
N ASN A 927 -12.81 -5.79 -8.50
CA ASN A 927 -12.60 -6.77 -7.44
C ASN A 927 -11.43 -7.71 -7.68
N HIS A 928 -11.16 -8.06 -8.95
CA HIS A 928 -10.04 -8.92 -9.31
C HIS A 928 -8.69 -8.25 -9.03
N TYR A 929 -8.55 -6.97 -9.41
CA TYR A 929 -7.27 -6.29 -9.30
C TYR A 929 -7.07 -5.51 -7.99
N MET A 930 -8.15 -5.07 -7.34
CA MET A 930 -8.05 -4.23 -6.15
C MET A 930 -8.59 -4.88 -4.88
N GLY A 931 -9.56 -5.80 -5.01
CA GLY A 931 -10.21 -6.49 -3.89
C GLY A 931 -9.78 -7.95 -3.75
N ARG A 932 -10.64 -8.74 -3.10
CA ARG A 932 -10.52 -10.21 -3.03
C ARG A 932 -11.01 -10.83 -4.34
N SER A 933 -10.06 -11.12 -5.23
CA SER A 933 -10.34 -11.71 -6.53
C SER A 933 -11.33 -12.88 -6.47
N HIS A 934 -12.34 -12.82 -7.33
CA HIS A 934 -13.37 -13.84 -7.52
C HIS A 934 -13.09 -14.75 -8.72
N VAL A 935 -12.08 -14.40 -9.54
CA VAL A 935 -11.73 -15.11 -10.77
C VAL A 935 -11.17 -16.48 -10.42
N ASP A 936 -11.63 -17.51 -11.14
CA ASP A 936 -11.13 -18.86 -11.00
C ASP A 936 -9.62 -18.91 -11.37
N PRO A 937 -8.73 -19.24 -10.42
CA PRO A 937 -7.29 -19.31 -10.69
C PRO A 937 -6.90 -20.29 -11.80
N ASP A 938 -7.73 -21.30 -12.09
CA ASP A 938 -7.49 -22.21 -13.19
C ASP A 938 -7.70 -21.54 -14.56
N THR A 939 -8.30 -20.35 -14.62
CA THR A 939 -8.50 -19.58 -15.86
C THR A 939 -7.34 -18.65 -16.21
N ILE A 940 -6.43 -18.38 -15.26
CA ILE A 940 -5.30 -17.48 -15.45
C ILE A 940 -4.42 -17.95 -16.63
N GLY A 941 -4.06 -17.00 -17.50
CA GLY A 941 -3.28 -17.22 -18.72
C GLY A 941 -4.06 -17.82 -19.88
N LYS A 942 -5.35 -18.16 -19.71
CA LYS A 942 -6.22 -18.63 -20.80
C LYS A 942 -6.91 -17.44 -21.47
N THR A 943 -7.25 -17.61 -22.75
CA THR A 943 -8.09 -16.65 -23.47
C THR A 943 -9.56 -17.05 -23.32
N ILE A 944 -10.36 -16.19 -22.71
CA ILE A 944 -11.81 -16.33 -22.56
C ILE A 944 -12.45 -15.13 -23.28
N ASP A 945 -13.31 -15.42 -24.27
CA ASP A 945 -14.01 -14.40 -25.06
C ASP A 945 -13.10 -13.31 -25.65
N GLY A 946 -11.90 -13.70 -26.10
CA GLY A 946 -10.94 -12.80 -26.74
C GLY A 946 -10.03 -12.03 -25.77
N VAL A 947 -10.23 -12.18 -24.45
CA VAL A 947 -9.40 -11.55 -23.42
C VAL A 947 -8.52 -12.62 -22.75
N VAL A 948 -7.23 -12.34 -22.61
CA VAL A 948 -6.32 -13.17 -21.81
C VAL A 948 -6.56 -12.84 -20.34
N VAL A 949 -6.90 -13.84 -19.53
CA VAL A 949 -7.13 -13.65 -18.10
C VAL A 949 -5.79 -13.48 -17.39
N GLU A 950 -5.61 -12.37 -16.69
CA GLU A 950 -4.40 -12.03 -15.95
C GLU A 950 -4.50 -12.49 -14.50
N ALA A 951 -3.34 -12.69 -13.87
CA ALA A 951 -3.30 -13.03 -12.45
C ALA A 951 -3.66 -11.79 -11.60
N PRO A 952 -4.35 -11.96 -10.46
CA PRO A 952 -4.55 -10.84 -9.53
C PRO A 952 -3.22 -10.44 -8.88
N PRO A 953 -3.09 -9.22 -8.37
CA PRO A 953 -1.94 -8.83 -7.55
C PRO A 953 -1.79 -9.75 -6.33
N GLU A 954 -0.55 -10.04 -5.92
CA GLU A 954 -0.31 -10.90 -4.75
C GLU A 954 -0.78 -10.23 -3.44
N ASN A 955 -0.71 -8.90 -3.37
CA ASN A 955 -1.18 -8.09 -2.25
C ASN A 955 -2.04 -6.91 -2.77
N PRO A 956 -3.32 -7.16 -3.10
CA PRO A 956 -4.22 -6.09 -3.55
C PRO A 956 -4.40 -5.03 -2.47
N LEU A 957 -4.46 -3.77 -2.89
CA LEU A 957 -4.59 -2.61 -2.00
C LEU A 957 -5.80 -2.74 -1.05
N TYR A 958 -6.93 -3.18 -1.58
CA TYR A 958 -8.17 -3.37 -0.82
C TYR A 958 -8.48 -4.85 -0.62
N SER A 959 -7.47 -5.66 -0.29
CA SER A 959 -7.63 -7.10 -0.02
C SER A 959 -8.58 -7.42 1.15
N GLY A 960 -8.94 -6.42 1.97
CA GLY A 960 -10.02 -6.49 2.96
C GLY A 960 -11.45 -6.49 2.36
N LEU A 961 -11.60 -6.12 1.10
CA LEU A 961 -12.90 -5.84 0.47
C LEU A 961 -13.25 -6.88 -0.60
N ASP A 962 -14.54 -7.16 -0.74
CA ASP A 962 -15.09 -8.03 -1.78
C ASP A 962 -16.27 -7.34 -2.46
N PHE A 963 -15.96 -6.58 -3.51
CA PHE A 963 -16.98 -5.80 -4.25
C PHE A 963 -17.98 -6.68 -5.00
N CYS A 964 -17.67 -7.97 -5.21
CA CYS A 964 -18.63 -8.90 -5.79
C CYS A 964 -19.66 -9.41 -4.78
N SER A 965 -19.28 -9.54 -3.50
CA SER A 965 -20.20 -9.93 -2.43
C SER A 965 -20.97 -8.72 -1.87
N ASN A 966 -20.33 -7.55 -1.81
CA ASN A 966 -20.98 -6.30 -1.42
C ASN A 966 -20.50 -5.14 -2.31
N PRO A 967 -21.17 -4.85 -3.44
CA PRO A 967 -20.83 -3.71 -4.29
C PRO A 967 -21.07 -2.36 -3.59
N GLY A 968 -21.84 -2.33 -2.51
CA GLY A 968 -22.11 -1.12 -1.71
C GLY A 968 -20.87 -0.52 -1.05
N LEU A 969 -19.80 -1.30 -0.86
CA LEU A 969 -18.54 -0.87 -0.25
C LEU A 969 -17.92 0.36 -0.93
N ILE A 970 -18.16 0.55 -2.24
CA ILE A 970 -17.69 1.74 -2.98
C ILE A 970 -18.24 3.05 -2.39
N CYS A 971 -19.47 3.02 -1.88
CA CYS A 971 -20.17 4.19 -1.37
C CYS A 971 -20.33 4.19 0.15
N SER A 972 -20.16 3.03 0.81
CA SER A 972 -20.34 2.88 2.26
C SER A 972 -19.07 3.01 3.06
N SER A 973 -17.91 2.67 2.50
CA SER A 973 -16.68 2.56 3.29
C SER A 973 -16.28 3.90 3.90
N GLU A 974 -16.15 3.92 5.22
CA GLU A 974 -15.62 5.06 5.98
C GLU A 974 -14.12 4.90 6.26
N GLU A 975 -13.61 3.66 6.24
CA GLU A 975 -12.17 3.38 6.32
C GLU A 975 -11.43 3.70 5.01
N ASN A 976 -12.06 3.44 3.85
CA ASN A 976 -11.45 3.60 2.52
C ASN A 976 -12.32 4.51 1.64
N ARG A 977 -12.49 5.78 2.07
CA ARG A 977 -13.40 6.74 1.42
C ARG A 977 -13.01 7.04 -0.02
N GLU A 978 -11.73 6.97 -0.35
CA GLU A 978 -11.17 7.19 -1.68
C GLU A 978 -11.62 6.16 -2.72
N ILE A 979 -12.17 5.01 -2.31
CA ILE A 979 -12.67 3.97 -3.24
C ILE A 979 -13.74 4.53 -4.19
N LYS A 980 -14.57 5.46 -3.72
CA LYS A 980 -15.57 6.13 -4.55
C LYS A 980 -14.95 6.87 -5.73
N TRP A 981 -13.72 7.38 -5.58
CA TRP A 981 -12.94 8.00 -6.65
C TRP A 981 -12.23 6.97 -7.51
N ILE A 982 -11.62 5.97 -6.88
CA ILE A 982 -10.91 4.89 -7.54
C ILE A 982 -11.80 4.13 -8.51
N ALA A 983 -13.07 3.90 -8.19
CA ALA A 983 -14.02 3.26 -9.10
C ALA A 983 -14.07 3.96 -10.48
N GLY A 984 -14.05 5.30 -10.51
CA GLY A 984 -14.03 6.08 -11.76
C GLY A 984 -12.63 6.27 -12.33
N LEU A 985 -11.61 6.42 -11.50
CA LEU A 985 -10.20 6.50 -11.96
C LEU A 985 -9.78 5.20 -12.64
N PHE A 986 -10.24 4.05 -12.13
CA PHE A 986 -10.02 2.75 -12.75
C PHE A 986 -10.59 2.70 -14.16
N TYR A 987 -11.85 3.13 -14.35
CA TYR A 987 -12.43 3.29 -15.68
C TYR A 987 -11.62 4.26 -16.55
N TRP A 988 -11.18 5.38 -15.98
CA TRP A 988 -10.40 6.38 -16.70
C TRP A 988 -9.09 5.84 -17.27
N VAL A 989 -8.29 5.13 -16.45
CA VAL A 989 -6.99 4.62 -16.89
C VAL A 989 -7.12 3.44 -17.86
N THR A 990 -8.20 2.65 -17.75
CA THR A 990 -8.41 1.46 -18.59
C THR A 990 -9.19 1.72 -19.87
N SER A 991 -9.98 2.80 -19.94
CA SER A 991 -10.89 3.06 -21.06
C SER A 991 -10.67 4.42 -21.74
N VAL A 992 -10.27 5.45 -20.99
CA VAL A 992 -10.10 6.82 -21.51
C VAL A 992 -8.66 7.09 -21.90
N GLN A 993 -7.71 6.90 -20.96
CA GLN A 993 -6.28 7.07 -21.26
C GLN A 993 -5.75 5.97 -22.18
N ALA A 994 -6.28 4.75 -22.03
CA ALA A 994 -5.94 3.60 -22.86
C ALA A 994 -6.83 3.46 -24.11
N PHE A 995 -7.61 4.48 -24.49
CA PHE A 995 -8.58 4.37 -25.59
C PHE A 995 -7.93 3.79 -26.87
N PRO A 996 -8.35 2.59 -27.33
CA PRO A 996 -7.66 1.87 -28.38
C PRO A 996 -8.37 2.09 -29.73
N ASP A 997 -7.90 3.00 -30.59
CA ASP A 997 -8.37 3.01 -31.98
C ASP A 997 -7.63 1.97 -32.85
N ASP A 998 -7.88 0.70 -32.58
CA ASP A 998 -7.37 -0.40 -33.40
C ASP A 998 -8.04 -0.47 -34.79
N SER A 999 -9.18 0.22 -34.94
CA SER A 999 -9.96 0.26 -36.17
C SER A 999 -9.46 1.30 -37.18
N GLY A 1000 -8.62 2.24 -36.73
CA GLY A 1000 -8.21 3.42 -37.50
C GLY A 1000 -9.36 4.40 -37.79
N ARG A 1001 -10.51 4.23 -37.11
CA ARG A 1001 -11.72 5.06 -37.32
C ARG A 1001 -11.58 6.42 -36.66
N TYR A 1002 -10.87 6.48 -35.54
CA TYR A 1002 -10.65 7.67 -34.72
C TYR A 1002 -9.15 7.78 -34.37
N PRO A 1003 -8.32 8.40 -35.23
CA PRO A 1003 -6.88 8.54 -34.98
C PRO A 1003 -6.64 9.51 -33.82
N TRP A 1004 -6.79 8.99 -32.60
CA TRP A 1004 -6.87 9.75 -31.38
C TRP A 1004 -6.08 9.03 -30.29
N ASN A 1005 -5.21 9.77 -29.61
CA ASN A 1005 -4.46 9.28 -28.46
C ASN A 1005 -4.58 10.29 -27.33
N TYR A 1006 -4.96 9.82 -26.14
CA TYR A 1006 -5.21 10.68 -24.99
C TYR A 1006 -4.00 11.56 -24.66
N HIS A 1007 -2.80 10.98 -24.62
CA HIS A 1007 -1.60 11.69 -24.22
C HIS A 1007 -1.18 12.72 -25.27
N GLU A 1008 -1.28 12.38 -26.56
CA GLU A 1008 -0.97 13.32 -27.65
C GLU A 1008 -1.94 14.51 -27.68
N GLU A 1009 -3.24 14.25 -27.51
CA GLU A 1009 -4.26 15.31 -27.54
C GLU A 1009 -4.24 16.19 -26.29
N LEU A 1010 -3.93 15.62 -25.11
CA LEU A 1010 -3.70 16.40 -23.89
C LEU A 1010 -2.49 17.32 -24.05
N LYS A 1011 -1.35 16.80 -24.51
CA LYS A 1011 -0.14 17.60 -24.75
C LYS A 1011 -0.41 18.70 -25.76
N LYS A 1012 -1.05 18.38 -26.88
CA LYS A 1012 -1.45 19.36 -27.91
C LYS A 1012 -2.34 20.48 -27.36
N TYR A 1013 -3.25 20.18 -26.43
CA TYR A 1013 -4.04 21.20 -25.76
C TYR A 1013 -3.19 22.12 -24.86
N VAL A 1014 -2.29 21.54 -24.07
CA VAL A 1014 -1.41 22.29 -23.17
C VAL A 1014 -0.38 23.13 -23.93
N ASP A 1015 0.30 22.53 -24.90
CA ASP A 1015 1.33 23.16 -25.73
C ASP A 1015 0.73 24.20 -26.70
N GLY A 1016 -0.54 24.01 -27.07
CA GLY A 1016 -1.36 24.97 -27.79
C GLY A 1016 -1.78 26.18 -26.95
N GLY A 1017 -1.37 26.26 -25.68
CA GLY A 1017 -1.65 27.38 -24.79
C GLY A 1017 -3.04 27.33 -24.16
N LEU A 1018 -3.59 26.13 -23.91
CA LEU A 1018 -4.88 25.89 -23.27
C LEU A 1018 -6.07 26.49 -24.04
N GLN A 1019 -6.01 26.44 -25.38
CA GLN A 1019 -7.00 27.08 -26.26
C GLN A 1019 -8.06 26.09 -26.78
N GLY A 1020 -9.33 26.48 -26.70
CA GLY A 1020 -10.44 25.74 -27.30
C GLY A 1020 -10.95 24.56 -26.47
N ASN A 1021 -11.92 23.81 -27.03
CA ASN A 1021 -12.66 22.76 -26.32
C ASN A 1021 -12.46 21.34 -26.88
N GLN A 1022 -11.66 21.18 -27.94
CA GLN A 1022 -11.59 19.90 -28.66
C GLN A 1022 -11.21 18.73 -27.73
N PHE A 1023 -10.17 18.90 -26.92
CA PHE A 1023 -9.71 17.86 -26.01
C PHE A 1023 -10.81 17.41 -25.03
N ILE A 1024 -11.52 18.35 -24.40
CA ILE A 1024 -12.58 18.00 -23.45
C ILE A 1024 -13.83 17.47 -24.16
N ASP A 1025 -14.12 17.91 -25.38
CA ASP A 1025 -15.22 17.39 -26.20
C ASP A 1025 -14.99 15.92 -26.54
N ASP A 1026 -13.79 15.57 -26.98
CA ASP A 1026 -13.39 14.20 -27.30
C ASP A 1026 -13.46 13.30 -26.06
N VAL A 1027 -12.87 13.75 -24.94
CA VAL A 1027 -12.91 13.03 -23.66
C VAL A 1027 -14.35 12.82 -23.17
N SER A 1028 -15.21 13.84 -23.29
CA SER A 1028 -16.63 13.72 -22.93
C SER A 1028 -17.37 12.73 -23.82
N GLY A 1029 -17.00 12.67 -25.10
CA GLY A 1029 -17.45 11.65 -26.05
C GLY A 1029 -17.10 10.24 -25.60
N ILE A 1030 -15.84 10.01 -25.21
CA ILE A 1030 -15.40 8.68 -24.77
C ILE A 1030 -16.18 8.24 -23.53
N VAL A 1031 -16.26 9.12 -22.52
CA VAL A 1031 -16.94 8.79 -21.24
C VAL A 1031 -18.43 8.55 -21.43
N ASN A 1032 -19.13 9.41 -22.20
CA ASN A 1032 -20.60 9.33 -22.31
C ASN A 1032 -21.07 8.37 -23.42
N ARG A 1033 -20.28 8.19 -24.48
CA ARG A 1033 -20.71 7.55 -25.73
C ARG A 1033 -19.72 6.53 -26.30
N GLY A 1034 -18.53 6.41 -25.72
CA GLY A 1034 -17.51 5.44 -26.13
C GLY A 1034 -16.74 5.81 -27.40
N CYS A 1035 -16.73 7.08 -27.81
CA CYS A 1035 -15.91 7.53 -28.94
C CYS A 1035 -15.46 9.00 -28.77
N PRO A 1036 -14.31 9.42 -29.31
CA PRO A 1036 -13.81 10.79 -29.19
C PRO A 1036 -14.52 11.76 -30.16
N ASP A 1037 -15.84 11.89 -30.03
CA ASP A 1037 -16.68 12.81 -30.81
C ASP A 1037 -17.89 13.26 -29.98
N LEU A 1038 -18.43 14.43 -30.29
CA LEU A 1038 -19.70 14.92 -29.74
C LEU A 1038 -20.90 14.12 -30.26
N THR A 1039 -20.75 13.42 -31.38
CA THR A 1039 -21.79 12.54 -31.95
C THR A 1039 -21.19 11.19 -32.33
N CYS A 1040 -21.44 10.18 -31.50
CA CYS A 1040 -21.07 8.79 -31.78
C CYS A 1040 -22.24 8.01 -32.40
N ASP A 1041 -21.97 6.78 -32.87
CA ASP A 1041 -23.03 5.86 -33.33
C ASP A 1041 -24.06 5.55 -32.22
N THR A 1042 -23.63 5.67 -30.97
CA THR A 1042 -24.44 5.49 -29.75
C THR A 1042 -25.24 6.76 -29.38
N GLY A 1043 -25.05 7.89 -30.08
CA GLY A 1043 -25.82 9.14 -29.95
C GLY A 1043 -24.99 10.38 -29.55
N GLU A 1044 -25.67 11.48 -29.28
CA GLU A 1044 -25.07 12.80 -28.95
C GLU A 1044 -24.62 12.89 -27.48
N VAL A 1045 -23.44 13.44 -27.22
CA VAL A 1045 -22.95 13.63 -25.84
C VAL A 1045 -23.93 14.46 -25.01
N HIS A 1046 -24.27 13.96 -23.83
CA HIS A 1046 -25.18 14.64 -22.91
C HIS A 1046 -24.46 15.75 -22.11
N ASN A 1047 -25.09 16.93 -22.00
CA ASN A 1047 -24.64 18.09 -21.21
C ASN A 1047 -23.20 18.55 -21.51
N VAL A 1048 -22.88 18.72 -22.80
CA VAL A 1048 -21.57 19.16 -23.29
C VAL A 1048 -21.21 20.55 -22.75
N GLU A 1049 -22.16 21.48 -22.70
CA GLU A 1049 -21.90 22.85 -22.25
C GLU A 1049 -21.48 22.87 -20.77
N GLU A 1050 -22.15 22.09 -19.93
CA GLU A 1050 -21.82 21.93 -18.52
C GLU A 1050 -20.45 21.26 -18.32
N ARG A 1051 -20.13 20.19 -19.07
CA ARG A 1051 -18.81 19.54 -19.01
C ARG A 1051 -17.68 20.49 -19.37
N ARG A 1052 -17.84 21.31 -20.41
CA ARG A 1052 -16.88 22.37 -20.78
C ARG A 1052 -16.73 23.41 -19.67
N ALA A 1053 -17.85 23.85 -19.09
CA ALA A 1053 -17.83 24.83 -18.00
C ALA A 1053 -17.11 24.28 -16.76
N ASN A 1054 -17.35 23.02 -16.40
CA ASN A 1054 -16.68 22.35 -15.29
C ASN A 1054 -15.17 22.22 -15.56
N PHE A 1055 -14.78 21.81 -16.77
CA PHE A 1055 -13.36 21.72 -17.14
C PHE A 1055 -12.64 23.05 -16.99
N LYS A 1056 -13.23 24.12 -17.54
CA LYS A 1056 -12.70 25.48 -17.38
C LYS A 1056 -12.60 25.89 -15.91
N LEU A 1057 -13.66 25.65 -15.13
CA LEU A 1057 -13.70 25.99 -13.71
C LEU A 1057 -12.56 25.31 -12.94
N VAL A 1058 -12.37 24.00 -13.12
CA VAL A 1058 -11.32 23.26 -12.41
C VAL A 1058 -9.93 23.74 -12.82
N LEU A 1059 -9.69 23.99 -14.11
CA LEU A 1059 -8.41 24.58 -14.56
C LEU A 1059 -8.12 25.92 -13.88
N GLU A 1060 -9.12 26.80 -13.77
CA GLU A 1060 -8.99 28.09 -13.08
C GLU A 1060 -8.72 27.91 -11.58
N LYS A 1061 -9.38 26.95 -10.90
CA LYS A 1061 -9.14 26.65 -9.48
C LYS A 1061 -7.75 26.05 -9.22
N LEU A 1062 -7.20 25.33 -10.18
CA LEU A 1062 -5.82 24.81 -10.13
C LEU A 1062 -4.77 25.86 -10.58
N GLY A 1063 -5.18 27.11 -10.82
CA GLY A 1063 -4.28 28.22 -11.13
C GLY A 1063 -3.85 28.31 -12.60
N LEU A 1064 -4.55 27.64 -13.51
CA LEU A 1064 -4.34 27.76 -14.96
C LEU A 1064 -5.27 28.83 -15.57
N ASN A 1065 -4.96 29.27 -16.78
CA ASN A 1065 -5.71 30.32 -17.49
C ASN A 1065 -6.20 29.84 -18.87
N PRO A 1066 -7.22 28.96 -18.92
CA PRO A 1066 -7.76 28.42 -20.18
C PRO A 1066 -8.41 29.52 -21.05
N GLN A 1067 -8.22 29.44 -22.38
CA GLN A 1067 -8.64 30.46 -23.35
C GLN A 1067 -9.74 30.01 -24.30
#